data_AF-A0A6G2S0T4-F1
#
_entry.id   AF-A0A6G2S0T4-F1
#
_cell.length_a   1.000
_cell.length_b   1.000
_cell.length_c   1.000
_cell.angle_alpha   90.00
_cell.angle_beta   90.00
_cell.angle_gamma   90.00
#
_symmetry.space_group_name_H-M   'P 1'
#
loop_
_entity.id
_entity.type
_entity.pdbx_description
1 polymer ?
#
loop_
_entity_poly.entity_id
_entity_poly.type
_entity_poly.pdbx_seq_one_letter_code
_entity_poly.pdbx_strand_id
1 'polypeptide(L)'
;MSTTAFRDRSRPTIVLVGHGMVGQRFLEALAGRGLTATHRVVVLCEEPRPAYDRVQLTSYFSGKTPGELSLTDPAFLDEHGIELHLGDPVETIDRAARKVTARSGLAVEYDTLVLATGSYPFVPPVPNKDATGCFVYRTIEDLLAIEEYARDRATTGAVVGGGLLGLEAAGALKGLGLTSHIVEFAPRLMPVQVDEGGGAALLRTIEEMGLTVHTGVGTQEIVTDAAGAVTGMKLSDGSELATDMVVFSAGVRPRDQLARDCGLAVGERGGIGVDEQCRTVTDPHVFAIGECALAADGRVYGLVAPGYEQAETAAAAIADDGAEPLAFTGADLSTKLKLLGVDVASFGDAHGTAEGCLDVVYSDSRAGLYKKLVIGADGTLLGGVLVGDAEAYGTLRALTGSVPPVAPKSLVLPAGAGGGAQLGPGALPDDAVVCSCHNVSKGTIRGAVTEHRCTSVPEVKKCTKAGTGCGSCVKVLDQLVTAELEASGIEVDKGLCGCFAQTRGELYEIVLALGVTSYRELLDGHGREGARGGEGCEVCKPAVASIIASLAPSIGASGYVLDGEQAALQDTNDHFLANLQKNGSYSVVPRIPGGEIAPEKLIVIGEIARDFGLYTKITGGQRIDMFGARVEQLPQIWGRLVEAGFESGHAYGKSLRTVKSCVGSTWCRFGVQDSVRMAIDLELRYRGLRSPHKLKSAVSGCARECAEAQSKDFGVIATANGWNLYVGGNGGATPRHADLLAQDLSDAELVRLIDRFLMFYIRTADRLERTSTWLERIPGGLEHVRDVVVHDSLGICDELERLMRTHIAHYRDEWAATLDDPEKLARFVSFVNAPDTPDPVVAFVPERDQMKPDLPLLAIGRRPLDDALEGTSQR
;
A
#
# COMPACT_ATOMS: atom_id res chain seq x y z
N MET A 1 -10.43 -54.92 6.87
CA MET A 1 -11.84 -54.94 6.42
C MET A 1 -12.06 -53.71 5.57
N SER A 2 -12.46 -53.94 4.33
CA SER A 2 -12.71 -52.93 3.29
C SER A 2 -13.90 -52.06 3.67
N THR A 3 -13.72 -50.74 3.67
CA THR A 3 -14.81 -49.77 3.57
C THR A 3 -14.71 -49.11 2.20
N THR A 4 -15.25 -49.80 1.21
CA THR A 4 -15.67 -49.23 -0.07
C THR A 4 -16.69 -48.13 0.20
N ALA A 5 -16.28 -46.87 0.00
CA ALA A 5 -17.19 -45.74 -0.06
C ALA A 5 -18.14 -45.95 -1.25
N PHE A 6 -19.45 -45.85 -0.97
CA PHE A 6 -20.49 -45.91 -1.99
C PHE A 6 -20.33 -44.74 -2.96
N ARG A 7 -20.13 -45.05 -4.24
CA ARG A 7 -20.06 -44.13 -5.37
C ARG A 7 -21.40 -43.41 -5.55
N ASP A 8 -21.42 -42.08 -5.45
CA ASP A 8 -22.41 -41.30 -6.19
C ASP A 8 -21.92 -41.14 -7.63
N ARG A 9 -22.59 -41.81 -8.56
CA ARG A 9 -22.28 -41.83 -10.00
C ARG A 9 -23.14 -40.81 -10.78
N SER A 10 -23.87 -39.91 -10.12
CA SER A 10 -24.84 -39.06 -10.81
C SER A 10 -24.29 -37.74 -11.35
N ARG A 11 -23.08 -37.32 -10.95
CA ARG A 11 -22.47 -36.02 -11.34
C ARG A 11 -21.14 -36.22 -12.07
N PRO A 12 -20.91 -35.59 -13.24
CA PRO A 12 -19.63 -35.67 -13.92
C PRO A 12 -18.51 -35.08 -13.05
N THR A 13 -17.29 -35.62 -13.16
CA THR A 13 -16.16 -35.25 -12.31
C THR A 13 -15.14 -34.40 -13.07
N ILE A 14 -14.84 -33.22 -12.51
CA ILE A 14 -13.75 -32.34 -12.95
C ILE A 14 -12.58 -32.52 -11.99
N VAL A 15 -11.42 -32.86 -12.52
CA VAL A 15 -10.18 -32.94 -11.75
C VAL A 15 -9.25 -31.81 -12.14
N LEU A 16 -8.85 -30.99 -11.18
CA LEU A 16 -7.84 -29.95 -11.33
C LEU A 16 -6.51 -30.43 -10.72
N VAL A 17 -5.44 -30.41 -11.52
CA VAL A 17 -4.08 -30.77 -11.09
C VAL A 17 -3.24 -29.50 -10.97
N GLY A 18 -2.97 -29.09 -9.73
CA GLY A 18 -2.27 -27.85 -9.41
C GLY A 18 -3.21 -26.77 -8.88
N HIS A 19 -2.94 -26.30 -7.64
CA HIS A 19 -3.73 -25.26 -6.97
C HIS A 19 -2.89 -23.99 -6.77
N GLY A 20 -2.38 -23.44 -7.87
CA GLY A 20 -1.75 -22.10 -7.88
C GLY A 20 -2.78 -20.99 -8.10
N MET A 21 -2.31 -19.75 -8.31
CA MET A 21 -3.17 -18.59 -8.59
C MET A 21 -4.16 -18.85 -9.75
N VAL A 22 -3.67 -19.46 -10.85
CA VAL A 22 -4.49 -19.81 -12.03
C VAL A 22 -5.50 -20.92 -11.71
N GLY A 23 -5.10 -21.92 -10.91
CA GLY A 23 -5.99 -22.98 -10.46
C GLY A 23 -7.12 -22.44 -9.58
N GLN A 24 -6.81 -21.56 -8.63
CA GLN A 24 -7.82 -20.87 -7.82
C GLN A 24 -8.77 -20.05 -8.68
N ARG A 25 -8.25 -19.30 -9.66
CA ARG A 25 -9.08 -18.53 -10.59
C ARG A 25 -10.02 -19.40 -11.41
N PHE A 26 -9.54 -20.57 -11.83
CA PHE A 26 -10.38 -21.55 -12.52
C PHE A 26 -11.52 -22.06 -11.64
N LEU A 27 -11.28 -22.34 -10.36
CA LEU A 27 -12.34 -22.73 -9.41
C LEU A 27 -13.38 -21.62 -9.22
N GLU A 28 -12.95 -20.36 -9.11
CA GLU A 28 -13.86 -19.20 -9.05
C GLU A 28 -14.71 -19.08 -10.33
N ALA A 29 -14.10 -19.28 -11.50
CA ALA A 29 -14.80 -19.24 -12.78
C ALA A 29 -15.81 -20.40 -12.92
N LEU A 30 -15.47 -21.61 -12.46
CA LEU A 30 -16.40 -22.74 -12.41
C LEU A 30 -17.60 -22.44 -11.48
N ALA A 31 -17.33 -21.88 -10.31
CA ALA A 31 -18.35 -21.51 -9.33
C ALA A 31 -19.28 -20.41 -9.87
N GLY A 32 -18.72 -19.36 -10.47
CA GLY A 32 -19.48 -18.26 -11.08
C GLY A 32 -20.39 -18.71 -12.24
N ARG A 33 -20.04 -19.82 -12.90
CA ARG A 33 -20.84 -20.47 -13.96
C ARG A 33 -21.78 -21.57 -13.43
N GLY A 34 -21.83 -21.79 -12.12
CA GLY A 34 -22.69 -22.79 -11.49
C GLY A 34 -22.26 -24.25 -11.71
N LEU A 35 -21.04 -24.50 -12.22
CA LEU A 35 -20.57 -25.85 -12.50
C LEU A 35 -20.27 -26.65 -11.23
N THR A 36 -19.92 -25.98 -10.13
CA THR A 36 -19.72 -26.62 -8.82
C THR A 36 -21.03 -27.19 -8.23
N ALA A 37 -22.19 -26.76 -8.72
CA ALA A 37 -23.49 -27.34 -8.34
C ALA A 37 -23.85 -28.59 -9.14
N THR A 38 -23.28 -28.76 -10.35
CA THR A 38 -23.61 -29.86 -11.27
C THR A 38 -22.51 -30.91 -11.37
N HIS A 39 -21.25 -30.53 -11.12
CA HIS A 39 -20.07 -31.40 -11.25
C HIS A 39 -19.41 -31.65 -9.89
N ARG A 40 -18.85 -32.84 -9.71
CA ARG A 40 -17.93 -33.11 -8.59
C ARG A 40 -16.57 -32.49 -8.94
N VAL A 41 -16.02 -31.64 -8.08
CA VAL A 41 -14.73 -30.96 -8.34
C VAL A 41 -13.69 -31.45 -7.34
N VAL A 42 -12.60 -32.05 -7.85
CA VAL A 42 -11.49 -32.57 -7.06
C VAL A 42 -10.21 -31.85 -7.45
N VAL A 43 -9.48 -31.32 -6.48
CA VAL A 43 -8.24 -30.57 -6.66
C VAL A 43 -7.10 -31.34 -6.01
N LEU A 44 -6.08 -31.68 -6.80
CA LEU A 44 -4.87 -32.38 -6.35
C LEU A 44 -3.69 -31.41 -6.41
N CYS A 45 -3.09 -31.11 -5.27
CA CYS A 45 -2.02 -30.13 -5.12
C CYS A 45 -0.76 -30.76 -4.54
N GLU A 46 0.39 -30.49 -5.17
CA GLU A 46 1.71 -30.90 -4.69
C GLU A 46 2.12 -30.15 -3.41
N GLU A 47 1.80 -28.85 -3.34
CA GLU A 47 2.21 -28.01 -2.23
C GLU A 47 1.32 -28.29 -1.00
N PRO A 48 1.87 -28.20 0.24
CA PRO A 48 1.13 -28.49 1.47
C PRO A 48 0.17 -27.37 1.88
N ARG A 49 -0.12 -26.42 0.98
CA ARG A 49 -0.93 -25.22 1.25
C ARG A 49 -1.92 -24.95 0.11
N PRO A 50 -3.07 -24.32 0.40
CA PRO A 50 -3.94 -23.76 -0.62
C PRO A 50 -3.23 -22.71 -1.48
N ALA A 51 -3.85 -22.35 -2.60
CA ALA A 51 -3.36 -21.31 -3.50
C ALA A 51 -3.07 -20.00 -2.75
N TYR A 52 -1.93 -19.38 -3.10
CA TYR A 52 -1.48 -18.11 -2.53
C TYR A 52 -0.87 -17.22 -3.61
N ASP A 53 -0.73 -15.93 -3.30
CA ASP A 53 -0.20 -14.91 -4.21
C ASP A 53 1.31 -15.06 -4.37
N ARG A 54 1.73 -15.75 -5.44
CA ARG A 54 3.13 -15.95 -5.79
C ARG A 54 3.79 -14.69 -6.38
N VAL A 55 3.00 -13.71 -6.84
CA VAL A 55 3.53 -12.41 -7.30
C VAL A 55 4.01 -11.59 -6.10
N GLN A 56 3.39 -11.78 -4.94
CA GLN A 56 3.78 -11.12 -3.70
C GLN A 56 4.70 -11.95 -2.81
N LEU A 57 5.36 -13.00 -3.33
CA LEU A 57 6.17 -13.90 -2.54
C LEU A 57 7.27 -13.17 -1.75
N THR A 58 7.89 -12.15 -2.36
CA THR A 58 8.92 -11.30 -1.75
C THR A 58 8.42 -10.50 -0.54
N SER A 59 7.11 -10.25 -0.42
CA SER A 59 6.54 -9.57 0.75
C SER A 59 6.60 -10.40 2.04
N TYR A 60 6.86 -11.71 1.93
CA TYR A 60 7.18 -12.57 3.07
C TYR A 60 8.35 -12.00 3.90
N PHE A 61 9.44 -11.62 3.24
CA PHE A 61 10.62 -11.01 3.89
C PHE A 61 10.37 -9.60 4.44
N SER A 62 9.24 -8.98 4.07
CA SER A 62 8.78 -7.70 4.63
C SER A 62 7.78 -7.85 5.79
N GLY A 63 7.52 -9.09 6.23
CA GLY A 63 6.71 -9.40 7.41
C GLY A 63 5.32 -9.98 7.12
N LYS A 64 4.95 -10.22 5.86
CA LYS A 64 3.70 -10.94 5.56
C LYS A 64 3.83 -12.43 5.89
N THR A 65 2.80 -12.98 6.50
CA THR A 65 2.71 -14.41 6.80
C THR A 65 2.18 -15.21 5.59
N PRO A 66 2.47 -16.52 5.50
CA PRO A 66 1.85 -17.40 4.50
C PRO A 66 0.32 -17.33 4.45
N GLY A 67 -0.33 -17.11 5.61
CA GLY A 67 -1.79 -16.95 5.69
C GLY A 67 -2.29 -15.67 5.01
N GLU A 68 -1.58 -14.56 5.15
CA GLU A 68 -1.91 -13.28 4.49
C GLU A 68 -1.64 -13.30 2.97
N LEU A 69 -0.88 -14.28 2.48
CA LEU A 69 -0.69 -14.52 1.05
C LEU A 69 -1.74 -15.46 0.46
N SER A 70 -2.54 -16.16 1.28
CA SER A 70 -3.56 -17.10 0.81
C SER A 70 -4.58 -16.38 -0.08
N LEU A 71 -4.86 -16.97 -1.24
CA LEU A 71 -5.92 -16.54 -2.16
C LEU A 71 -7.20 -17.36 -1.98
N THR A 72 -7.12 -18.46 -1.24
CA THR A 72 -8.25 -19.34 -0.98
C THR A 72 -8.90 -18.98 0.35
N ASP A 73 -10.19 -18.62 0.29
CA ASP A 73 -11.08 -18.57 1.45
C ASP A 73 -11.58 -20.00 1.74
N PRO A 74 -11.35 -20.56 2.95
CA PRO A 74 -11.90 -21.86 3.32
C PRO A 74 -13.43 -21.94 3.15
N ALA A 75 -14.15 -20.85 3.42
CA ALA A 75 -15.61 -20.82 3.30
C ALA A 75 -16.07 -21.02 1.85
N PHE A 76 -15.30 -20.53 0.86
CA PHE A 76 -15.58 -20.72 -0.56
C PHE A 76 -15.49 -22.19 -0.97
N LEU A 77 -14.49 -22.93 -0.44
CA LEU A 77 -14.36 -24.36 -0.74
C LEU A 77 -15.54 -25.16 -0.18
N ASP A 78 -15.94 -24.86 1.06
CA ASP A 78 -17.06 -25.51 1.73
C ASP A 78 -18.40 -25.19 1.03
N GLU A 79 -18.64 -23.92 0.68
CA GLU A 79 -19.85 -23.47 -0.02
C GLU A 79 -20.05 -24.18 -1.36
N HIS A 80 -18.96 -24.40 -2.10
CA HIS A 80 -19.01 -25.01 -3.43
C HIS A 80 -18.70 -26.51 -3.44
N GLY A 81 -18.49 -27.14 -2.28
CA GLY A 81 -18.22 -28.57 -2.16
C GLY A 81 -16.97 -29.02 -2.94
N ILE A 82 -15.92 -28.20 -2.94
CA ILE A 82 -14.66 -28.48 -3.65
C ILE A 82 -13.77 -29.38 -2.78
N GLU A 83 -13.42 -30.56 -3.30
CA GLU A 83 -12.54 -31.52 -2.61
C GLU A 83 -11.07 -31.15 -2.83
N LEU A 84 -10.43 -30.52 -1.84
CA LEU A 84 -9.02 -30.10 -1.92
C LEU A 84 -8.08 -31.07 -1.21
N HIS A 85 -7.13 -31.66 -1.95
CA HIS A 85 -6.07 -32.51 -1.43
C HIS A 85 -4.71 -31.81 -1.55
N LEU A 86 -4.12 -31.46 -0.41
CA LEU A 86 -2.83 -30.77 -0.31
C LEU A 86 -1.69 -31.76 -0.03
N GLY A 87 -0.48 -31.42 -0.48
CA GLY A 87 0.72 -32.24 -0.24
C GLY A 87 0.71 -33.60 -0.95
N ASP A 88 -0.15 -33.78 -1.96
CA ASP A 88 -0.38 -35.06 -2.63
C ASP A 88 -0.31 -34.89 -4.17
N PRO A 89 0.90 -34.82 -4.76
CA PRO A 89 1.06 -34.60 -6.19
C PRO A 89 0.51 -35.76 -7.02
N VAL A 90 -0.03 -35.43 -8.19
CA VAL A 90 -0.36 -36.43 -9.23
C VAL A 90 0.93 -37.00 -9.81
N GLU A 91 1.02 -38.34 -9.85
CA GLU A 91 2.19 -39.05 -10.38
C GLU A 91 1.91 -39.68 -11.75
N THR A 92 0.66 -40.12 -12.00
CA THR A 92 0.30 -40.76 -13.28
C THR A 92 -1.09 -40.37 -13.77
N ILE A 93 -1.23 -40.32 -15.10
CA ILE A 93 -2.50 -40.07 -15.80
C ILE A 93 -2.72 -41.23 -16.79
N ASP A 94 -3.80 -41.99 -16.59
CA ASP A 94 -4.28 -42.99 -17.54
C ASP A 94 -5.44 -42.38 -18.34
N ARG A 95 -5.14 -41.92 -19.56
CA ARG A 95 -6.13 -41.29 -20.44
C ARG A 95 -7.17 -42.27 -20.97
N ALA A 96 -6.81 -43.54 -21.16
CA ALA A 96 -7.74 -44.55 -21.65
C ALA A 96 -8.79 -44.89 -20.59
N ALA A 97 -8.37 -45.00 -19.32
CA ALA A 97 -9.27 -45.19 -18.19
C ALA A 97 -9.85 -43.88 -17.62
N ARG A 98 -9.43 -42.71 -18.15
CA ARG A 98 -9.71 -41.36 -17.64
C ARG A 98 -9.53 -41.26 -16.14
N LYS A 99 -8.32 -41.55 -15.67
CA LYS A 99 -8.02 -41.64 -14.25
C LYS A 99 -6.68 -41.01 -13.93
N VAL A 100 -6.63 -40.23 -12.86
CA VAL A 100 -5.37 -39.74 -12.27
C VAL A 100 -5.06 -40.52 -11.00
N THR A 101 -3.77 -40.72 -10.71
CA THR A 101 -3.32 -41.32 -9.45
C THR A 101 -2.30 -40.41 -8.76
N ALA A 102 -2.59 -40.03 -7.52
CA ALA A 102 -1.72 -39.24 -6.67
C ALA A 102 -0.76 -40.12 -5.86
N ARG A 103 0.30 -39.51 -5.31
CA ARG A 103 1.36 -40.19 -4.54
C ARG A 103 0.83 -41.01 -3.38
N SER A 104 -0.21 -40.56 -2.70
CA SER A 104 -0.86 -41.29 -1.61
C SER A 104 -1.51 -42.61 -2.04
N GLY A 105 -1.63 -42.84 -3.35
CA GLY A 105 -2.42 -43.92 -3.95
C GLY A 105 -3.88 -43.55 -4.21
N LEU A 106 -4.29 -42.32 -3.89
CA LEU A 106 -5.62 -41.80 -4.25
C LEU A 106 -5.78 -41.80 -5.77
N ALA A 107 -6.76 -42.55 -6.26
CA ALA A 107 -7.09 -42.64 -7.68
C ALA A 107 -8.47 -42.02 -7.94
N VAL A 108 -8.52 -41.07 -8.88
CA VAL A 108 -9.74 -40.31 -9.19
C VAL A 108 -10.05 -40.45 -10.68
N GLU A 109 -11.21 -41.00 -11.00
CA GLU A 109 -11.77 -41.02 -12.37
C GLU A 109 -12.27 -39.61 -12.73
N TYR A 110 -12.09 -39.18 -13.98
CA TYR A 110 -12.48 -37.86 -14.45
C TYR A 110 -13.31 -37.92 -15.74
N ASP A 111 -14.26 -36.98 -15.88
CA ASP A 111 -14.91 -36.66 -17.15
C ASP A 111 -14.18 -35.50 -17.84
N THR A 112 -13.58 -34.61 -17.05
CA THR A 112 -12.72 -33.52 -17.50
C THR A 112 -11.50 -33.40 -16.60
N LEU A 113 -10.32 -33.32 -17.20
CA LEU A 113 -9.04 -33.10 -16.50
C LEU A 113 -8.48 -31.73 -16.88
N VAL A 114 -8.07 -30.94 -15.90
CA VAL A 114 -7.45 -29.64 -16.11
C VAL A 114 -6.06 -29.64 -15.49
N LEU A 115 -5.04 -29.46 -16.33
CA LEU A 115 -3.64 -29.37 -15.91
C LEU A 115 -3.28 -27.90 -15.68
N ALA A 116 -3.09 -27.53 -14.42
CA ALA A 116 -2.66 -26.21 -13.97
C ALA A 116 -1.35 -26.32 -13.17
N THR A 117 -0.44 -27.17 -13.65
CA THR A 117 0.81 -27.53 -12.97
C THR A 117 1.85 -26.42 -12.96
N GLY A 118 1.66 -25.36 -13.76
CA GLY A 118 2.55 -24.21 -13.80
C GLY A 118 3.96 -24.54 -14.29
N SER A 119 4.99 -24.00 -13.64
CA SER A 119 6.39 -24.14 -14.03
C SER A 119 7.30 -24.52 -12.85
N TYR A 120 8.51 -24.98 -13.15
CA TYR A 120 9.58 -25.22 -12.19
C TYR A 120 10.80 -24.33 -12.48
N PRO A 121 11.60 -23.96 -11.46
CA PRO A 121 12.81 -23.19 -11.65
C PRO A 121 13.83 -23.94 -12.50
N PHE A 122 14.40 -23.27 -13.50
CA PHE A 122 15.52 -23.80 -14.27
C PHE A 122 16.81 -23.62 -13.48
N VAL A 123 17.48 -24.73 -13.17
CA VAL A 123 18.81 -24.75 -12.56
C VAL A 123 19.84 -25.11 -13.64
N PRO A 124 20.83 -24.25 -13.93
CA PRO A 124 21.89 -24.55 -14.89
C PRO A 124 22.63 -25.86 -14.55
N PRO A 125 23.01 -26.68 -15.54
CA PRO A 125 23.66 -27.98 -15.31
C PRO A 125 25.14 -27.82 -14.96
N VAL A 126 25.44 -27.14 -13.86
CA VAL A 126 26.80 -26.95 -13.33
C VAL A 126 27.13 -28.00 -12.26
N PRO A 127 28.40 -28.39 -12.10
CA PRO A 127 28.81 -29.28 -11.02
C PRO A 127 28.40 -28.73 -9.65
N ASN A 128 27.99 -29.63 -8.75
CA ASN A 128 27.55 -29.34 -7.38
C ASN A 128 26.34 -28.39 -7.26
N LYS A 129 25.51 -28.27 -8.31
CA LYS A 129 24.27 -27.48 -8.26
C LYS A 129 23.27 -27.89 -7.15
N ASP A 130 23.36 -29.14 -6.67
CA ASP A 130 22.50 -29.71 -5.62
C ASP A 130 23.21 -29.77 -4.24
N ALA A 131 24.31 -29.04 -4.07
CA ALA A 131 25.06 -29.00 -2.81
C ALA A 131 24.26 -28.38 -1.66
N THR A 132 24.70 -28.64 -0.43
CA THR A 132 24.10 -28.01 0.76
C THR A 132 24.38 -26.51 0.73
N GLY A 133 23.33 -25.67 0.75
CA GLY A 133 23.45 -24.22 0.56
C GLY A 133 23.04 -23.73 -0.84
N CYS A 134 22.64 -24.63 -1.74
CA CYS A 134 22.00 -24.31 -3.02
C CYS A 134 20.47 -24.35 -2.89
N PHE A 135 19.80 -23.28 -3.32
CA PHE A 135 18.34 -23.11 -3.26
C PHE A 135 17.77 -22.64 -4.59
N VAL A 136 16.45 -22.72 -4.71
CA VAL A 136 15.67 -22.05 -5.77
C VAL A 136 14.72 -21.05 -5.13
N TYR A 137 14.10 -20.17 -5.91
CA TYR A 137 13.18 -19.15 -5.40
C TYR A 137 11.82 -19.24 -6.12
N ARG A 138 10.86 -19.98 -5.53
CA ARG A 138 9.55 -20.19 -6.18
C ARG A 138 8.38 -20.42 -5.24
N THR A 139 8.57 -21.18 -4.17
CA THR A 139 7.52 -21.59 -3.21
C THR A 139 7.76 -20.97 -1.83
N ILE A 140 6.76 -21.02 -0.95
CA ILE A 140 6.94 -20.61 0.45
C ILE A 140 7.91 -21.57 1.16
N GLU A 141 7.86 -22.87 0.85
CA GLU A 141 8.85 -23.86 1.30
C GLU A 141 10.28 -23.43 0.96
N ASP A 142 10.51 -22.96 -0.27
CA ASP A 142 11.83 -22.47 -0.70
C ASP A 142 12.27 -21.26 0.15
N LEU A 143 11.34 -20.34 0.43
CA LEU A 143 11.64 -19.16 1.25
C LEU A 143 11.99 -19.53 2.70
N LEU A 144 11.25 -20.47 3.28
CA LEU A 144 11.51 -20.98 4.63
C LEU A 144 12.90 -21.64 4.71
N ALA A 145 13.24 -22.45 3.70
CA ALA A 145 14.55 -23.09 3.63
C ALA A 145 15.70 -22.09 3.46
N ILE A 146 15.50 -21.06 2.62
CA ILE A 146 16.46 -19.95 2.46
C ILE A 146 16.62 -19.20 3.79
N GLU A 147 15.53 -18.84 4.46
CA GLU A 147 15.57 -18.08 5.71
C GLU A 147 16.28 -18.87 6.82
N GLU A 148 15.95 -20.15 6.98
CA GLU A 148 16.58 -21.05 7.96
C GLU A 148 18.08 -21.15 7.72
N TYR A 149 18.49 -21.44 6.48
CA TYR A 149 19.90 -21.58 6.16
C TYR A 149 20.66 -20.26 6.28
N ALA A 150 20.06 -19.14 5.85
CA ALA A 150 20.61 -17.81 5.98
C ALA A 150 20.93 -17.47 7.44
N ARG A 151 19.96 -17.74 8.33
CA ARG A 151 20.10 -17.45 9.77
C ARG A 151 21.21 -18.26 10.44
N ASP A 152 21.33 -19.53 10.07
CA ASP A 152 22.17 -20.47 10.81
C ASP A 152 23.59 -20.62 10.22
N ARG A 153 23.77 -20.36 8.92
CA ARG A 153 24.97 -20.79 8.18
C ARG A 153 25.57 -19.79 7.20
N ALA A 154 24.87 -18.73 6.80
CA ALA A 154 25.34 -17.86 5.72
C ALA A 154 25.49 -16.38 6.12
N THR A 155 26.57 -15.76 5.64
CA THR A 155 26.82 -14.32 5.73
C THR A 155 26.87 -13.66 4.35
N THR A 156 27.16 -14.46 3.32
CA THR A 156 27.22 -14.04 1.92
C THR A 156 26.35 -14.96 1.07
N GLY A 157 25.59 -14.38 0.14
CA GLY A 157 24.72 -15.11 -0.78
C GLY A 157 24.86 -14.62 -2.23
N ALA A 158 24.79 -15.55 -3.18
CA ALA A 158 24.84 -15.26 -4.60
C ALA A 158 23.55 -15.71 -5.30
N VAL A 159 22.96 -14.84 -6.11
CA VAL A 159 21.79 -15.15 -6.93
C VAL A 159 22.23 -15.33 -8.38
N VAL A 160 21.94 -16.49 -8.95
CA VAL A 160 22.23 -16.80 -10.35
C VAL A 160 21.02 -16.44 -11.20
N GLY A 161 21.14 -15.33 -11.94
CA GLY A 161 20.09 -14.72 -12.75
C GLY A 161 19.77 -13.30 -12.29
N GLY A 162 19.85 -12.34 -13.19
CA GLY A 162 19.55 -10.91 -13.01
C GLY A 162 18.23 -10.48 -13.66
N GLY A 163 17.29 -11.42 -13.83
CA GLY A 163 15.90 -11.14 -14.20
C GLY A 163 15.05 -10.71 -13.00
N LEU A 164 13.74 -10.54 -13.21
CA LEU A 164 12.76 -10.11 -12.19
C LEU A 164 12.89 -10.91 -10.87
N LEU A 165 12.72 -12.23 -10.93
CA LEU A 165 12.79 -13.10 -9.75
C LEU A 165 14.18 -13.09 -9.10
N GLY A 166 15.24 -12.91 -9.90
CA GLY A 166 16.60 -12.89 -9.39
C GLY A 166 16.90 -11.62 -8.59
N LEU A 167 16.43 -10.47 -9.08
CA LEU A 167 16.53 -9.21 -8.35
C LEU A 167 15.68 -9.22 -7.08
N GLU A 168 14.51 -9.86 -7.10
CA GLU A 168 13.69 -10.08 -5.91
C GLU A 168 14.39 -10.99 -4.89
N ALA A 169 14.94 -12.12 -5.32
CA ALA A 169 15.69 -13.03 -4.46
C ALA A 169 16.92 -12.34 -3.86
N ALA A 170 17.65 -11.53 -4.64
CA ALA A 170 18.80 -10.78 -4.14
C ALA A 170 18.38 -9.74 -3.08
N GLY A 171 17.22 -9.11 -3.29
CA GLY A 171 16.60 -8.26 -2.30
C GLY A 171 16.22 -8.98 -1.01
N ALA A 172 15.69 -10.20 -1.12
CA ALA A 172 15.38 -11.05 0.01
C ALA A 172 16.63 -11.43 0.82
N LEU A 173 17.71 -11.88 0.16
CA LEU A 173 18.98 -12.20 0.82
C LEU A 173 19.55 -10.99 1.56
N LYS A 174 19.51 -9.81 0.93
CA LYS A 174 19.90 -8.56 1.58
C LYS A 174 19.01 -8.24 2.79
N GLY A 175 17.70 -8.46 2.69
CA GLY A 175 16.75 -8.27 3.79
C GLY A 175 17.02 -9.19 4.99
N LEU A 176 17.57 -10.38 4.74
CA LEU A 176 18.06 -11.32 5.74
C LEU A 176 19.43 -10.94 6.32
N GLY A 177 20.04 -9.85 5.85
CA GLY A 177 21.31 -9.33 6.33
C GLY A 177 22.55 -9.88 5.63
N LEU A 178 22.39 -10.60 4.51
CA LEU A 178 23.52 -11.18 3.78
C LEU A 178 24.16 -10.16 2.83
N THR A 179 25.49 -10.22 2.71
CA THR A 179 26.20 -9.60 1.59
C THR A 179 25.78 -10.32 0.31
N SER A 180 25.15 -9.60 -0.61
CA SER A 180 24.38 -10.22 -1.69
C SER A 180 24.97 -9.88 -3.06
N HIS A 181 25.22 -10.93 -3.84
CA HIS A 181 25.75 -10.86 -5.20
C HIS A 181 24.69 -11.31 -6.21
N ILE A 182 24.68 -10.71 -7.40
CA ILE A 182 23.87 -11.13 -8.54
C ILE A 182 24.83 -11.52 -9.67
N VAL A 183 24.65 -12.70 -10.23
CA VAL A 183 25.42 -13.22 -11.36
C VAL A 183 24.48 -13.36 -12.55
N GLU A 184 24.66 -12.51 -13.57
CA GLU A 184 23.85 -12.49 -14.78
C GLU A 184 24.71 -12.80 -16.00
N PHE A 185 24.28 -13.80 -16.78
CA PHE A 185 24.96 -14.24 -17.98
C PHE A 185 24.92 -13.18 -19.09
N ALA A 186 23.77 -12.50 -19.23
CA ALA A 186 23.62 -11.40 -20.16
C ALA A 186 24.49 -10.20 -19.76
N PRO A 187 24.88 -9.33 -20.71
CA PRO A 187 25.69 -8.15 -20.40
C PRO A 187 24.95 -7.09 -19.56
N ARG A 188 23.67 -7.30 -19.25
CA ARG A 188 22.81 -6.38 -18.50
C ARG A 188 21.76 -7.13 -17.68
N LEU A 189 21.29 -6.48 -16.62
CA LEU A 189 20.12 -6.92 -15.86
C LEU A 189 18.84 -6.85 -16.70
N MET A 190 17.87 -7.71 -16.40
CA MET A 190 16.56 -7.79 -17.06
C MET A 190 16.62 -7.73 -18.60
N PRO A 191 17.43 -8.58 -19.25
CA PRO A 191 17.71 -8.45 -20.69
C PRO A 191 16.48 -8.58 -21.59
N VAL A 192 15.40 -9.18 -21.07
CA VAL A 192 14.10 -9.33 -21.74
C VAL A 192 13.28 -8.04 -21.70
N GLN A 193 13.31 -7.29 -20.59
CA GLN A 193 12.46 -6.12 -20.37
C GLN A 193 13.16 -4.79 -20.71
N VAL A 194 14.46 -4.68 -20.47
CA VAL A 194 15.19 -3.41 -20.64
C VAL A 194 16.26 -3.48 -21.70
N ASP A 195 16.46 -2.35 -22.36
CA ASP A 195 17.54 -2.13 -23.31
C ASP A 195 18.86 -1.77 -22.58
N GLU A 196 19.89 -1.42 -23.33
CA GLU A 196 21.21 -1.11 -22.78
C GLU A 196 21.17 0.11 -21.82
N GLY A 197 20.49 1.18 -22.22
CA GLY A 197 20.36 2.39 -21.39
C GLY A 197 19.56 2.16 -20.11
N GLY A 198 18.44 1.44 -20.21
CA GLY A 198 17.64 1.05 -19.05
C GLY A 198 18.39 0.10 -18.12
N GLY A 199 19.13 -0.86 -18.67
CA GLY A 199 19.99 -1.78 -17.93
C GLY A 199 21.11 -1.07 -17.17
N ALA A 200 21.75 -0.06 -17.76
CA ALA A 200 22.78 0.74 -17.11
C ALA A 200 22.21 1.62 -15.97
N ALA A 201 21.00 2.17 -16.15
CA ALA A 201 20.31 2.90 -15.08
C ALA A 201 19.94 1.96 -13.92
N LEU A 202 19.38 0.79 -14.23
CA LEU A 202 19.01 -0.21 -13.23
C LEU A 202 20.23 -0.72 -12.45
N LEU A 203 21.33 -1.03 -13.15
CA LEU A 203 22.58 -1.48 -12.53
C LEU A 203 23.07 -0.51 -11.45
N ARG A 204 23.18 0.79 -11.79
CA ARG A 204 23.62 1.82 -10.81
C ARG A 204 22.72 1.86 -9.59
N THR A 205 21.39 1.88 -9.80
CA THR A 205 20.45 1.96 -8.69
C THR A 205 20.55 0.73 -7.78
N ILE A 206 20.73 -0.47 -8.35
CA ILE A 206 20.90 -1.71 -7.59
C ILE A 206 22.24 -1.70 -6.80
N GLU A 207 23.33 -1.21 -7.39
CA GLU A 207 24.62 -1.09 -6.71
C GLU A 207 24.62 -0.04 -5.59
N GLU A 208 23.92 1.08 -5.77
CA GLU A 208 23.70 2.09 -4.72
C GLU A 208 22.93 1.54 -3.53
N MET A 209 22.13 0.49 -3.74
CA MET A 209 21.50 -0.25 -2.66
C MET A 209 22.47 -1.22 -1.96
N GLY A 210 23.74 -1.30 -2.34
CA GLY A 210 24.72 -2.18 -1.70
C GLY A 210 24.65 -3.64 -2.13
N LEU A 211 24.05 -3.91 -3.30
CA LEU A 211 24.12 -5.20 -3.98
C LEU A 211 25.31 -5.19 -4.95
N THR A 212 26.02 -6.30 -5.10
CA THR A 212 27.12 -6.40 -6.08
C THR A 212 26.64 -7.17 -7.30
N VAL A 213 26.81 -6.61 -8.49
CA VAL A 213 26.30 -7.22 -9.73
C VAL A 213 27.46 -7.62 -10.65
N HIS A 214 27.39 -8.84 -11.15
CA HIS A 214 28.33 -9.41 -12.12
C HIS A 214 27.56 -9.74 -13.39
N THR A 215 27.66 -8.89 -14.42
CA THR A 215 27.03 -9.12 -15.73
C THR A 215 28.01 -9.71 -16.74
N GLY A 216 27.50 -10.33 -17.80
CA GLY A 216 28.31 -10.94 -18.86
C GLY A 216 29.06 -12.20 -18.42
N VAL A 217 28.69 -12.77 -17.25
CA VAL A 217 29.37 -13.91 -16.65
C VAL A 217 28.37 -14.98 -16.22
N GLY A 218 28.67 -16.23 -16.54
CA GLY A 218 27.87 -17.39 -16.15
C GLY A 218 28.55 -18.20 -15.04
N THR A 219 27.76 -18.88 -14.22
CA THR A 219 28.25 -19.87 -13.26
C THR A 219 28.81 -21.09 -14.00
N GLN A 220 30.01 -21.53 -13.64
CA GLN A 220 30.66 -22.74 -14.18
C GLN A 220 30.64 -23.90 -13.19
N GLU A 221 30.88 -23.63 -11.90
CA GLU A 221 30.99 -24.64 -10.86
C GLU A 221 30.60 -24.04 -9.51
N ILE A 222 29.89 -24.81 -8.68
CA ILE A 222 29.71 -24.50 -7.26
C ILE A 222 30.82 -25.18 -6.46
N VAL A 223 31.57 -24.38 -5.70
CA VAL A 223 32.69 -24.87 -4.87
C VAL A 223 32.14 -25.26 -3.50
N THR A 224 32.54 -26.42 -3.02
CA THR A 224 32.07 -26.97 -1.75
C THR A 224 33.21 -27.33 -0.81
N ASP A 225 32.92 -27.35 0.49
CA ASP A 225 33.81 -27.91 1.50
C ASP A 225 33.79 -29.46 1.52
N ALA A 226 34.57 -30.06 2.42
CA ALA A 226 34.63 -31.51 2.57
C ALA A 226 33.31 -32.15 3.04
N ALA A 227 32.38 -31.36 3.62
CA ALA A 227 31.06 -31.80 4.03
C ALA A 227 30.00 -31.62 2.92
N GLY A 228 30.38 -31.04 1.78
CA GLY A 228 29.49 -30.78 0.64
C GLY A 228 28.64 -29.51 0.78
N ALA A 229 29.04 -28.58 1.66
CA ALA A 229 28.40 -27.27 1.81
C ALA A 229 29.07 -26.22 0.92
N VAL A 230 28.28 -25.27 0.39
CA VAL A 230 28.77 -24.20 -0.49
C VAL A 230 29.78 -23.30 0.23
N THR A 231 30.91 -23.04 -0.42
CA THR A 231 31.93 -22.07 0.04
C THR A 231 32.28 -21.03 -1.02
N GLY A 232 31.79 -21.19 -2.26
CA GLY A 232 32.03 -20.26 -3.35
C GLY A 232 31.49 -20.77 -4.68
N MET A 233 31.77 -20.04 -5.75
CA MET A 233 31.44 -20.41 -7.12
C MET A 233 32.49 -19.90 -8.10
N LYS A 234 32.74 -20.66 -9.18
CA LYS A 234 33.59 -20.25 -10.30
C LYS A 234 32.75 -19.68 -11.42
N LEU A 235 33.22 -18.59 -12.02
CA LEU A 235 32.53 -17.87 -13.08
C LEU A 235 33.21 -18.11 -14.44
N SER A 236 32.49 -17.83 -15.53
CA SER A 236 32.93 -18.10 -16.89
C SER A 236 34.10 -17.23 -17.38
N ASP A 237 34.38 -16.13 -16.69
CA ASP A 237 35.53 -15.27 -16.95
C ASP A 237 36.81 -15.73 -16.20
N GLY A 238 36.71 -16.83 -15.45
CA GLY A 238 37.80 -17.38 -14.65
C GLY A 238 37.92 -16.79 -13.25
N SER A 239 37.07 -15.83 -12.87
CA SER A 239 37.00 -15.32 -11.50
C SER A 239 36.31 -16.31 -10.56
N GLU A 240 36.60 -16.17 -9.26
CA GLU A 240 35.95 -16.93 -8.19
C GLU A 240 35.22 -15.96 -7.26
N LEU A 241 34.00 -16.34 -6.86
CA LEU A 241 33.16 -15.59 -5.93
C LEU A 241 32.98 -16.41 -4.65
N ALA A 242 33.46 -15.88 -3.53
CA ALA A 242 33.20 -16.47 -2.21
C ALA A 242 31.73 -16.23 -1.84
N THR A 243 31.01 -17.29 -1.48
CA THR A 243 29.61 -17.24 -1.05
C THR A 243 29.28 -18.46 -0.21
N ASP A 244 28.40 -18.31 0.77
CA ASP A 244 27.97 -19.40 1.66
C ASP A 244 26.65 -20.03 1.17
N MET A 245 25.94 -19.31 0.30
CA MET A 245 24.63 -19.66 -0.22
C MET A 245 24.53 -19.29 -1.71
N VAL A 246 23.85 -20.14 -2.49
CA VAL A 246 23.51 -19.86 -3.90
C VAL A 246 22.02 -20.03 -4.11
N VAL A 247 21.37 -19.04 -4.72
CA VAL A 247 19.96 -19.10 -5.12
C VAL A 247 19.86 -19.08 -6.64
N PHE A 248 19.32 -20.12 -7.24
CA PHE A 248 19.14 -20.21 -8.69
C PHE A 248 17.82 -19.56 -9.12
N SER A 249 17.92 -18.55 -9.98
CA SER A 249 16.81 -17.83 -10.60
C SER A 249 17.09 -17.58 -12.10
N ALA A 250 17.52 -18.62 -12.81
CA ALA A 250 17.88 -18.55 -14.24
C ALA A 250 16.68 -18.72 -15.20
N GLY A 251 15.47 -18.40 -14.73
CA GLY A 251 14.20 -18.58 -15.44
C GLY A 251 13.44 -19.83 -15.02
N VAL A 252 12.32 -20.09 -15.69
CA VAL A 252 11.43 -21.23 -15.40
C VAL A 252 11.17 -22.08 -16.64
N ARG A 253 10.68 -23.30 -16.43
CA ARG A 253 10.27 -24.24 -17.48
C ARG A 253 8.88 -24.83 -17.18
N PRO A 254 8.01 -25.01 -18.18
CA PRO A 254 6.70 -25.64 -18.00
C PRO A 254 6.80 -27.00 -17.28
N ARG A 255 5.94 -27.26 -16.29
CA ARG A 255 5.79 -28.60 -15.67
C ARG A 255 4.92 -29.49 -16.57
N ASP A 256 5.49 -29.94 -17.69
CA ASP A 256 4.80 -30.71 -18.73
C ASP A 256 5.06 -32.23 -18.67
N GLN A 257 5.78 -32.71 -17.64
CA GLN A 257 6.19 -34.12 -17.54
C GLN A 257 5.00 -35.08 -17.52
N LEU A 258 3.95 -34.79 -16.75
CA LEU A 258 2.72 -35.60 -16.73
C LEU A 258 2.10 -35.73 -18.12
N ALA A 259 2.11 -34.65 -18.91
CA ALA A 259 1.57 -34.63 -20.27
C ALA A 259 2.44 -35.47 -21.22
N ARG A 260 3.78 -35.41 -21.09
CA ARG A 260 4.70 -36.27 -21.86
C ARG A 260 4.47 -37.75 -21.55
N ASP A 261 4.38 -38.09 -20.27
CA ASP A 261 4.25 -39.48 -19.82
C ASP A 261 2.90 -40.10 -20.21
N CYS A 262 1.83 -39.30 -20.28
CA CYS A 262 0.54 -39.75 -20.79
C CYS A 262 0.32 -39.46 -22.29
N GLY A 263 1.36 -39.09 -23.04
CA GLY A 263 1.31 -38.95 -24.50
C GLY A 263 0.42 -37.82 -25.03
N LEU A 264 0.25 -36.73 -24.28
CA LEU A 264 -0.31 -35.47 -24.79
C LEU A 264 0.75 -34.73 -25.62
N ALA A 265 0.33 -33.97 -26.62
CA ALA A 265 1.26 -33.14 -27.39
C ALA A 265 1.89 -32.06 -26.52
N VAL A 266 3.22 -31.97 -26.61
CA VAL A 266 4.03 -30.99 -25.88
C VAL A 266 4.97 -30.33 -26.88
N GLY A 267 5.14 -29.01 -26.77
CA GLY A 267 5.99 -28.25 -27.68
C GLY A 267 7.46 -28.65 -27.61
N GLU A 268 8.20 -28.32 -28.67
CA GLU A 268 9.64 -28.58 -28.78
C GLU A 268 10.43 -27.93 -27.64
N ARG A 269 10.03 -26.73 -27.22
CA ARG A 269 10.61 -25.99 -26.08
C ARG A 269 9.87 -26.22 -24.75
N GLY A 270 8.97 -27.19 -24.71
CA GLY A 270 8.09 -27.49 -23.59
C GLY A 270 6.74 -26.78 -23.64
N GLY A 271 5.86 -27.16 -22.72
CA GLY A 271 4.49 -26.67 -22.60
C GLY A 271 3.47 -27.56 -23.33
N ILE A 272 2.34 -27.80 -22.68
CA ILE A 272 1.25 -28.67 -23.14
C ILE A 272 0.49 -27.95 -24.23
N GLY A 273 0.46 -28.50 -25.45
CA GLY A 273 -0.17 -27.85 -26.59
C GLY A 273 -1.69 -27.76 -26.44
N VAL A 274 -2.23 -26.55 -26.46
CA VAL A 274 -3.67 -26.28 -26.37
C VAL A 274 -4.17 -25.45 -27.55
N ASP A 275 -5.46 -25.59 -27.87
CA ASP A 275 -6.19 -24.72 -28.80
C ASP A 275 -6.62 -23.41 -28.12
N GLU A 276 -7.33 -22.55 -28.85
CA GLU A 276 -7.81 -21.25 -28.35
C GLU A 276 -8.81 -21.40 -27.18
N GLN A 277 -9.40 -22.59 -26.98
CA GLN A 277 -10.29 -22.89 -25.85
C GLN A 277 -9.54 -23.48 -24.64
N CYS A 278 -8.20 -23.46 -24.68
CA CYS A 278 -7.31 -24.08 -23.69
C CYS A 278 -7.47 -25.61 -23.57
N ARG A 279 -8.12 -26.26 -24.54
CA ARG A 279 -8.27 -27.71 -24.63
C ARG A 279 -7.02 -28.29 -25.28
N THR A 280 -6.55 -29.44 -24.80
CA THR A 280 -5.35 -30.05 -25.39
C THR A 280 -5.61 -30.47 -26.83
N VAL A 281 -4.64 -30.25 -27.71
CA VAL A 281 -4.78 -30.60 -29.14
C VAL A 281 -4.84 -32.11 -29.42
N THR A 282 -4.63 -32.94 -28.39
CA THR A 282 -4.56 -34.41 -28.50
C THR A 282 -5.72 -35.12 -27.78
N ASP A 283 -6.36 -34.49 -26.80
CA ASP A 283 -7.43 -35.11 -26.02
C ASP A 283 -8.53 -34.09 -25.68
N PRO A 284 -9.76 -34.26 -26.17
CA PRO A 284 -10.83 -33.30 -25.93
C PRO A 284 -11.32 -33.28 -24.48
N HIS A 285 -10.97 -34.29 -23.67
CA HIS A 285 -11.34 -34.36 -22.25
C HIS A 285 -10.27 -33.76 -21.32
N VAL A 286 -9.17 -33.24 -21.88
CA VAL A 286 -8.08 -32.65 -21.11
C VAL A 286 -7.86 -31.20 -21.53
N PHE A 287 -7.68 -30.32 -20.56
CA PHE A 287 -7.35 -28.91 -20.72
C PHE A 287 -6.01 -28.64 -20.04
N ALA A 288 -5.33 -27.57 -20.44
CA ALA A 288 -4.17 -27.05 -19.72
C ALA A 288 -4.22 -25.52 -19.67
N ILE A 289 -3.92 -24.95 -18.49
CA ILE A 289 -4.00 -23.52 -18.21
C ILE A 289 -2.80 -23.03 -17.39
N GLY A 290 -2.44 -21.76 -17.53
CA GLY A 290 -1.29 -21.14 -16.87
C GLY A 290 0.05 -21.49 -17.52
N GLU A 291 1.13 -21.39 -16.75
CA GLU A 291 2.51 -21.51 -17.28
C GLU A 291 2.88 -22.91 -17.81
N CYS A 292 2.03 -23.93 -17.60
CA CYS A 292 2.23 -25.24 -18.21
C CYS A 292 1.66 -25.34 -19.63
N ALA A 293 0.79 -24.41 -20.04
CA ALA A 293 0.13 -24.43 -21.34
C ALA A 293 0.97 -23.71 -22.41
N LEU A 294 1.12 -24.38 -23.55
CA LEU A 294 1.60 -23.79 -24.80
C LEU A 294 0.36 -23.38 -25.60
N ALA A 295 0.09 -22.07 -25.63
CA ALA A 295 -1.08 -21.51 -26.28
C ALA A 295 -1.01 -21.63 -27.82
N ALA A 296 -2.15 -21.39 -28.48
CA ALA A 296 -2.32 -21.54 -29.92
C ALA A 296 -1.38 -20.66 -30.76
N ASP A 297 -0.91 -19.52 -30.21
CA ASP A 297 0.08 -18.63 -30.82
C ASP A 297 1.53 -19.14 -30.69
N GLY A 298 1.72 -20.33 -30.11
CA GLY A 298 3.01 -20.99 -29.93
C GLY A 298 3.81 -20.46 -28.74
N ARG A 299 3.17 -19.76 -27.77
CA ARG A 299 3.85 -19.18 -26.60
C ARG A 299 3.41 -19.83 -25.29
N VAL A 300 4.34 -19.89 -24.35
CA VAL A 300 4.05 -20.13 -22.94
C VAL A 300 4.11 -18.79 -22.22
N TYR A 301 3.05 -18.46 -21.48
CA TYR A 301 2.93 -17.18 -20.78
C TYR A 301 3.36 -17.32 -19.32
N GLY A 302 4.44 -16.63 -18.95
CA GLY A 302 4.96 -16.53 -17.56
C GLY A 302 4.35 -15.38 -16.77
N LEU A 303 3.05 -15.08 -16.98
CA LEU A 303 2.35 -13.93 -16.38
C LEU A 303 0.98 -14.37 -15.84
N VAL A 304 0.55 -13.75 -14.74
CA VAL A 304 -0.71 -14.11 -14.07
C VAL A 304 -1.95 -13.76 -14.89
N ALA A 305 -1.97 -12.59 -15.54
CA ALA A 305 -3.15 -12.13 -16.28
C ALA A 305 -3.52 -13.03 -17.47
N PRO A 306 -2.56 -13.45 -18.34
CA PRO A 306 -2.84 -14.46 -19.36
C PRO A 306 -3.31 -15.79 -18.76
N GLY A 307 -2.75 -16.21 -17.62
CA GLY A 307 -3.18 -17.42 -16.93
C GLY A 307 -4.64 -17.33 -16.43
N TYR A 308 -5.08 -16.17 -15.93
CA TYR A 308 -6.47 -15.95 -15.54
C TYR A 308 -7.42 -15.98 -16.74
N GLU A 309 -7.02 -15.38 -17.87
CA GLU A 309 -7.81 -15.45 -19.10
C GLU A 309 -7.94 -16.88 -19.64
N GLN A 310 -6.87 -17.67 -19.55
CA GLN A 310 -6.90 -19.10 -19.86
C GLN A 310 -7.84 -19.87 -18.91
N ALA A 311 -7.85 -19.55 -17.61
CA ALA A 311 -8.76 -20.16 -16.64
C ALA A 311 -10.23 -19.85 -16.96
N GLU A 312 -10.56 -18.60 -17.28
CA GLU A 312 -11.91 -18.20 -17.67
C GLU A 312 -12.36 -18.86 -18.97
N THR A 313 -11.45 -18.91 -19.95
CA THR A 313 -11.68 -19.56 -21.26
C THR A 313 -11.92 -21.06 -21.10
N ALA A 314 -11.09 -21.76 -20.30
CA ALA A 314 -11.28 -23.19 -20.04
C ALA A 314 -12.60 -23.46 -19.29
N ALA A 315 -12.95 -22.65 -18.28
CA ALA A 315 -14.20 -22.79 -17.54
C ALA A 315 -15.43 -22.57 -18.44
N ALA A 316 -15.38 -21.61 -19.36
CA ALA A 316 -16.42 -21.39 -20.36
C ALA A 316 -16.55 -22.57 -21.33
N ALA A 317 -15.43 -23.09 -21.82
CA ALA A 317 -15.40 -24.24 -22.73
C ALA A 317 -15.92 -25.53 -22.08
N ILE A 318 -15.79 -25.67 -20.75
CA ILE A 318 -16.34 -26.79 -19.98
C ILE A 318 -17.83 -26.61 -19.70
N ALA A 319 -18.30 -25.38 -19.50
CA ALA A 319 -19.70 -25.09 -19.23
C ALA A 319 -20.61 -25.45 -20.41
N ASP A 320 -20.12 -25.23 -21.64
CA ASP A 320 -20.87 -25.43 -22.90
C ASP A 320 -22.29 -24.82 -22.81
N ASP A 321 -22.38 -23.62 -22.23
CA ASP A 321 -23.63 -22.94 -21.85
C ASP A 321 -24.36 -22.27 -23.03
N GLY A 322 -23.89 -22.50 -24.26
CA GLY A 322 -24.45 -21.93 -25.48
C GLY A 322 -24.11 -20.45 -25.72
N ALA A 323 -23.25 -19.85 -24.89
CA ALA A 323 -22.67 -18.53 -25.15
C ALA A 323 -21.64 -18.58 -26.29
N GLU A 324 -21.31 -17.42 -26.86
CA GLU A 324 -20.22 -17.33 -27.84
C GLU A 324 -18.92 -17.88 -27.23
N PRO A 325 -18.19 -18.78 -27.93
CA PRO A 325 -17.01 -19.41 -27.37
C PRO A 325 -15.93 -18.37 -27.04
N LEU A 326 -15.49 -18.33 -25.78
CA LEU A 326 -14.29 -17.58 -25.42
C LEU A 326 -13.07 -18.21 -26.08
N ALA A 327 -12.15 -17.37 -26.54
CA ALA A 327 -10.95 -17.78 -27.24
C ALA A 327 -9.74 -16.98 -26.73
N PHE A 328 -8.74 -17.69 -26.20
CA PHE A 328 -7.45 -17.15 -25.84
C PHE A 328 -6.53 -17.20 -27.06
N THR A 329 -6.28 -16.04 -27.68
CA THR A 329 -5.49 -15.92 -28.92
C THR A 329 -4.09 -15.34 -28.70
N GLY A 330 -3.71 -15.12 -27.44
CA GLY A 330 -2.43 -14.55 -27.02
C GLY A 330 -2.61 -13.40 -26.04
N ALA A 331 -1.52 -12.84 -25.53
CA ALA A 331 -1.57 -11.75 -24.57
C ALA A 331 -0.43 -10.74 -24.72
N ASP A 332 -0.71 -9.50 -24.30
CA ASP A 332 0.28 -8.42 -24.20
C ASP A 332 1.32 -8.73 -23.10
N LEU A 333 2.60 -8.66 -23.47
CA LEU A 333 3.74 -8.90 -22.59
C LEU A 333 4.26 -7.62 -21.91
N SER A 334 3.55 -6.50 -22.06
CA SER A 334 3.87 -5.25 -21.37
C SER A 334 3.85 -5.47 -19.85
N THR A 335 4.88 -5.00 -19.16
CA THR A 335 5.03 -5.17 -17.72
C THR A 335 5.39 -3.84 -17.04
N LYS A 336 4.87 -3.64 -15.84
CA LYS A 336 5.33 -2.62 -14.89
C LYS A 336 5.65 -3.33 -13.58
N LEU A 337 6.88 -3.20 -13.15
CA LEU A 337 7.50 -3.94 -12.06
C LEU A 337 8.07 -2.94 -11.07
N LYS A 338 7.99 -3.27 -9.78
CA LYS A 338 8.66 -2.50 -8.73
C LYS A 338 9.67 -3.41 -8.04
N LEU A 339 10.93 -3.19 -8.36
CA LEU A 339 12.05 -4.03 -7.97
C LEU A 339 12.86 -3.30 -6.93
N LEU A 340 12.88 -3.79 -5.68
CA LEU A 340 13.70 -3.19 -4.63
C LEU A 340 13.44 -1.68 -4.42
N GLY A 341 12.22 -1.22 -4.73
CA GLY A 341 11.86 0.20 -4.65
C GLY A 341 12.08 1.00 -5.94
N VAL A 342 12.67 0.39 -6.98
CA VAL A 342 12.86 0.97 -8.32
C VAL A 342 11.71 0.58 -9.24
N ASP A 343 11.08 1.56 -9.88
CA ASP A 343 10.06 1.31 -10.89
C ASP A 343 10.73 0.97 -12.24
N VAL A 344 10.36 -0.15 -12.85
CA VAL A 344 10.79 -0.59 -14.18
C VAL A 344 9.55 -0.95 -14.99
N ALA A 345 9.42 -0.44 -16.20
CA ALA A 345 8.34 -0.81 -17.10
C ALA A 345 8.80 -0.96 -18.54
N SER A 346 8.21 -1.92 -19.24
CA SER A 346 8.38 -2.13 -20.68
C SER A 346 7.01 -2.36 -21.32
N PHE A 347 6.81 -1.81 -22.52
CA PHE A 347 5.58 -2.00 -23.26
C PHE A 347 5.81 -2.02 -24.77
N GLY A 348 4.94 -2.71 -25.49
CA GLY A 348 5.02 -2.86 -26.95
C GLY A 348 6.37 -3.40 -27.42
N ASP A 349 6.85 -2.89 -28.56
CA ASP A 349 8.20 -3.15 -29.09
C ASP A 349 9.27 -2.33 -28.35
N ALA A 350 9.48 -2.64 -27.08
CA ALA A 350 10.39 -1.91 -26.20
C ALA A 350 11.85 -1.90 -26.68
N HIS A 351 12.25 -2.91 -27.46
CA HIS A 351 13.61 -3.06 -27.99
C HIS A 351 13.80 -2.42 -29.37
N GLY A 352 12.74 -1.95 -30.03
CA GLY A 352 12.84 -1.36 -31.37
C GLY A 352 13.24 -2.39 -32.43
N THR A 353 12.53 -3.52 -32.46
CA THR A 353 12.74 -4.58 -33.45
C THR A 353 12.07 -4.29 -34.80
N ALA A 354 11.09 -3.39 -34.84
CA ALA A 354 10.43 -2.97 -36.07
C ALA A 354 11.38 -2.25 -37.03
N GLU A 355 11.26 -2.55 -38.32
CA GLU A 355 12.08 -1.94 -39.37
C GLU A 355 11.83 -0.42 -39.46
N GLY A 356 12.91 0.37 -39.48
CA GLY A 356 12.83 1.82 -39.62
C GLY A 356 12.32 2.58 -38.39
N CYS A 357 12.23 1.94 -37.21
CA CYS A 357 11.88 2.63 -35.98
C CYS A 357 12.99 3.60 -35.51
N LEU A 358 12.57 4.58 -34.71
CA LEU A 358 13.41 5.64 -34.14
C LEU A 358 13.21 5.72 -32.62
N ASP A 359 14.28 6.06 -31.90
CA ASP A 359 14.24 6.19 -30.44
C ASP A 359 14.12 7.65 -29.99
N VAL A 360 13.29 7.88 -28.98
CA VAL A 360 13.24 9.15 -28.22
C VAL A 360 13.58 8.86 -26.77
N VAL A 361 14.73 9.38 -26.32
CA VAL A 361 15.34 9.01 -25.04
C VAL A 361 15.49 10.22 -24.12
N TYR A 362 15.15 10.05 -22.85
CA TYR A 362 15.52 10.91 -21.73
C TYR A 362 16.28 10.09 -20.69
N SER A 363 17.43 10.59 -20.25
CA SER A 363 18.27 9.92 -19.26
C SER A 363 18.83 10.95 -18.28
N ASP A 364 18.58 10.74 -16.99
CA ASP A 364 19.20 11.48 -15.88
C ASP A 364 19.92 10.49 -14.98
N SER A 365 21.23 10.38 -15.18
CA SER A 365 22.05 9.42 -14.43
C SER A 365 22.16 9.75 -12.95
N ARG A 366 21.99 11.02 -12.55
CA ARG A 366 22.05 11.44 -11.14
C ARG A 366 20.76 11.11 -10.41
N ALA A 367 19.62 11.25 -11.09
CA ALA A 367 18.31 10.89 -10.55
C ALA A 367 17.97 9.40 -10.71
N GLY A 368 18.83 8.62 -11.39
CA GLY A 368 18.57 7.20 -11.68
C GLY A 368 17.45 6.97 -12.70
N LEU A 369 17.15 7.95 -13.55
CA LEU A 369 16.02 7.91 -14.48
C LEU A 369 16.46 7.56 -15.90
N TYR A 370 15.72 6.66 -16.54
CA TYR A 370 15.84 6.37 -17.96
C TYR A 370 14.45 6.16 -18.57
N LYS A 371 14.14 6.88 -19.65
CA LYS A 371 12.88 6.76 -20.38
C LYS A 371 13.17 6.72 -21.88
N LYS A 372 12.71 5.68 -22.56
CA LYS A 372 12.78 5.53 -24.02
C LYS A 372 11.41 5.25 -24.58
N LEU A 373 11.08 5.92 -25.68
CA LEU A 373 9.97 5.57 -26.58
C LEU A 373 10.52 5.13 -27.92
N VAL A 374 9.90 4.09 -28.49
CA VAL A 374 10.18 3.57 -29.83
C VAL A 374 9.07 4.06 -30.75
N ILE A 375 9.42 4.79 -31.79
CA ILE A 375 8.50 5.46 -32.72
C ILE A 375 8.68 4.90 -34.13
N GLY A 376 7.60 4.50 -34.78
CA GLY A 376 7.59 4.06 -36.17
C GLY A 376 7.87 5.20 -37.16
N ALA A 377 8.22 4.85 -38.39
CA ALA A 377 8.50 5.83 -39.45
C ALA A 377 7.31 6.77 -39.76
N ASP A 378 6.10 6.33 -39.46
CA ASP A 378 4.84 7.06 -39.58
C ASP A 378 4.49 7.92 -38.34
N GLY A 379 5.30 7.88 -37.28
CA GLY A 379 5.07 8.57 -36.02
C GLY A 379 4.31 7.75 -34.97
N THR A 380 3.95 6.50 -35.26
CA THR A 380 3.23 5.62 -34.34
C THR A 380 4.11 5.22 -33.15
N LEU A 381 3.58 5.25 -31.92
CA LEU A 381 4.27 4.72 -30.74
C LEU A 381 4.24 3.19 -30.78
N LEU A 382 5.40 2.57 -30.96
CA LEU A 382 5.53 1.11 -31.05
C LEU A 382 5.80 0.46 -29.69
N GLY A 383 6.45 1.18 -28.76
CA GLY A 383 6.78 0.66 -27.44
C GLY A 383 7.66 1.60 -26.63
N GLY A 384 8.19 1.12 -25.51
CA GLY A 384 9.11 1.90 -24.68
C GLY A 384 9.62 1.18 -23.44
N VAL A 385 10.62 1.81 -22.81
CA VAL A 385 11.30 1.37 -21.57
C VAL A 385 11.33 2.53 -20.58
N LEU A 386 10.91 2.29 -19.34
CA LEU A 386 10.94 3.27 -18.25
C LEU A 386 11.66 2.65 -17.05
N VAL A 387 12.66 3.33 -16.51
CA VAL A 387 13.42 2.92 -15.31
C VAL A 387 13.56 4.12 -14.38
N GLY A 388 13.32 3.90 -13.08
CA GLY A 388 13.36 4.91 -12.03
C GLY A 388 12.07 5.71 -11.88
N ASP A 389 11.39 6.01 -12.99
CA ASP A 389 10.05 6.62 -13.00
C ASP A 389 9.18 6.01 -14.11
N ALA A 390 8.19 5.24 -13.70
CA ALA A 390 7.19 4.63 -14.57
C ALA A 390 5.76 5.15 -14.31
N GLU A 391 5.58 6.38 -13.82
CA GLU A 391 4.25 6.98 -13.61
C GLU A 391 3.47 7.06 -14.92
N ALA A 392 4.15 7.47 -16.01
CA ALA A 392 3.56 7.62 -17.34
C ALA A 392 3.23 6.30 -18.06
N TYR A 393 3.60 5.13 -17.49
CA TYR A 393 3.42 3.83 -18.13
C TYR A 393 1.98 3.57 -18.60
N GLY A 394 0.98 3.86 -17.76
CA GLY A 394 -0.42 3.57 -18.10
C GLY A 394 -0.88 4.34 -19.35
N THR A 395 -0.54 5.63 -19.41
CA THR A 395 -0.84 6.47 -20.57
C THR A 395 -0.07 6.04 -21.81
N LEU A 396 1.23 5.76 -21.67
CA LEU A 396 2.09 5.39 -22.80
C LEU A 396 1.72 4.03 -23.40
N ARG A 397 1.43 3.04 -22.56
CA ARG A 397 0.96 1.73 -23.01
C ARG A 397 -0.34 1.86 -23.79
N ALA A 398 -1.30 2.63 -23.29
CA ALA A 398 -2.57 2.86 -23.97
C ALA A 398 -2.45 3.57 -25.33
N LEU A 399 -1.39 4.35 -25.55
CA LEU A 399 -1.10 4.99 -26.83
C LEU A 399 -0.33 4.08 -27.79
N THR A 400 0.09 2.89 -27.37
CA THR A 400 0.86 1.96 -28.22
C THR A 400 0.02 1.51 -29.41
N GLY A 401 0.60 1.53 -30.60
CA GLY A 401 -0.10 1.29 -31.86
C GLY A 401 -0.81 2.51 -32.45
N SER A 402 -0.71 3.68 -31.82
CA SER A 402 -1.26 4.95 -32.33
C SER A 402 -0.19 6.05 -32.45
N VAL A 403 -0.44 7.08 -33.26
CA VAL A 403 0.38 8.30 -33.29
C VAL A 403 0.04 9.14 -32.06
N PRO A 404 0.99 9.40 -31.14
CA PRO A 404 0.69 10.18 -29.95
C PRO A 404 0.21 11.60 -30.29
N PRO A 405 -0.76 12.17 -29.54
CA PRO A 405 -1.33 13.47 -29.83
C PRO A 405 -0.41 14.65 -29.50
N VAL A 406 0.76 14.39 -28.92
CA VAL A 406 1.83 15.36 -28.65
C VAL A 406 3.15 14.83 -29.16
N ALA A 407 4.13 15.72 -29.36
CA ALA A 407 5.47 15.31 -29.77
C ALA A 407 6.07 14.30 -28.76
N PRO A 408 6.63 13.16 -29.20
CA PRO A 408 7.14 12.11 -28.30
C PRO A 408 8.14 12.61 -27.24
N LYS A 409 8.94 13.64 -27.55
CA LYS A 409 9.86 14.27 -26.58
C LYS A 409 9.16 14.80 -25.32
N SER A 410 7.93 15.31 -25.47
CA SER A 410 7.14 15.83 -24.35
C SER A 410 6.63 14.74 -23.42
N LEU A 411 6.63 13.48 -23.87
CA LEU A 411 6.15 12.34 -23.10
C LEU A 411 7.26 11.71 -22.24
N VAL A 412 8.53 11.98 -22.52
CA VAL A 412 9.67 11.47 -21.76
C VAL A 412 10.31 12.51 -20.83
N LEU A 413 10.08 13.81 -21.08
CA LEU A 413 10.66 14.89 -20.28
C LEU A 413 9.94 15.07 -18.93
N PRO A 414 10.65 15.49 -17.86
CA PRO A 414 10.04 15.83 -16.58
C PRO A 414 9.02 16.98 -16.70
N ALA A 415 8.01 16.97 -15.83
CA ALA A 415 7.03 18.05 -15.74
C ALA A 415 7.72 19.40 -15.52
N GLY A 416 7.43 20.38 -16.38
CA GLY A 416 8.06 21.71 -16.37
C GLY A 416 9.23 21.91 -17.33
N ALA A 417 9.81 20.84 -17.91
CA ALA A 417 10.91 20.94 -18.88
C ALA A 417 10.44 21.11 -20.35
N GLY A 418 9.13 21.01 -20.62
CA GLY A 418 8.53 21.23 -21.93
C GLY A 418 7.16 21.88 -21.82
N GLY A 419 6.95 23.01 -22.49
CA GLY A 419 5.72 23.82 -22.42
C GLY A 419 4.50 23.25 -23.16
N GLY A 420 4.23 21.94 -23.05
CA GLY A 420 3.06 21.29 -23.64
C GLY A 420 2.13 20.72 -22.58
N ALA A 421 0.81 20.80 -22.82
CA ALA A 421 -0.22 20.27 -21.94
C ALA A 421 -0.01 18.77 -21.64
N GLN A 422 -0.13 18.39 -20.36
CA GLN A 422 -0.11 17.00 -19.92
C GLN A 422 -1.38 16.28 -20.41
N LEU A 423 -1.22 15.13 -21.07
CA LEU A 423 -2.33 14.25 -21.43
C LEU A 423 -2.88 13.59 -20.17
N GLY A 424 -4.08 13.98 -19.74
CA GLY A 424 -4.80 13.33 -18.64
C GLY A 424 -5.50 12.02 -19.06
N PRO A 425 -5.91 11.16 -18.12
CA PRO A 425 -6.55 9.88 -18.43
C PRO A 425 -7.83 9.95 -19.28
N GLY A 426 -8.52 11.10 -19.26
CA GLY A 426 -9.69 11.32 -20.11
C GLY A 426 -9.42 11.17 -21.61
N ALA A 427 -8.17 11.40 -22.05
CA ALA A 427 -7.75 11.29 -23.45
C ALA A 427 -7.42 9.86 -23.91
N LEU A 428 -7.48 8.86 -23.03
CA LEU A 428 -7.21 7.46 -23.37
C LEU A 428 -8.34 6.87 -24.26
N PRO A 429 -8.05 5.95 -25.20
CA PRO A 429 -9.07 5.24 -25.96
C PRO A 429 -9.84 4.23 -25.08
N ASP A 430 -11.02 3.78 -25.52
CA ASP A 430 -11.90 2.90 -24.70
C ASP A 430 -11.32 1.51 -24.48
N ASP A 431 -10.56 0.99 -25.42
CA ASP A 431 -9.89 -0.31 -25.33
C ASP A 431 -8.64 -0.27 -24.43
N ALA A 432 -8.19 0.92 -24.01
CA ALA A 432 -7.04 1.07 -23.14
C ALA A 432 -7.23 0.33 -21.80
N VAL A 433 -6.36 -0.63 -21.51
CA VAL A 433 -6.35 -1.37 -20.24
C VAL A 433 -5.88 -0.46 -19.09
N VAL A 434 -6.81 -0.12 -18.18
CA VAL A 434 -6.55 0.73 -17.01
C VAL A 434 -6.11 -0.11 -15.81
N CYS A 435 -6.73 -1.27 -15.57
CA CYS A 435 -6.34 -2.20 -14.50
C CYS A 435 -5.72 -3.46 -15.10
N SER A 436 -4.40 -3.59 -15.05
CA SER A 436 -3.71 -4.75 -15.64
C SER A 436 -3.91 -6.06 -14.86
N CYS A 437 -4.13 -6.00 -13.54
CA CYS A 437 -4.36 -7.22 -12.74
C CYS A 437 -5.66 -7.94 -13.08
N HIS A 438 -6.69 -7.19 -13.48
CA HIS A 438 -8.03 -7.69 -13.77
C HIS A 438 -8.46 -7.44 -15.21
N ASN A 439 -7.50 -7.04 -16.07
CA ASN A 439 -7.71 -6.68 -17.46
C ASN A 439 -8.90 -5.73 -17.74
N VAL A 440 -9.10 -4.71 -16.88
CA VAL A 440 -10.24 -3.78 -17.01
C VAL A 440 -9.85 -2.61 -17.91
N SER A 441 -10.60 -2.41 -19.01
CA SER A 441 -10.41 -1.29 -19.94
C SER A 441 -11.08 0.01 -19.47
N LYS A 442 -10.69 1.16 -20.05
CA LYS A 442 -11.38 2.44 -19.86
C LYS A 442 -12.85 2.32 -20.25
N GLY A 443 -13.16 1.65 -21.36
CA GLY A 443 -14.51 1.41 -21.83
C GLY A 443 -15.34 0.60 -20.83
N THR A 444 -14.72 -0.36 -20.12
CA THR A 444 -15.39 -1.10 -19.03
C THR A 444 -15.68 -0.19 -17.83
N ILE A 445 -14.75 0.70 -17.48
CA ILE A 445 -14.95 1.70 -16.41
C ILE A 445 -16.04 2.70 -16.81
N ARG A 446 -16.01 3.20 -18.04
CA ARG A 446 -17.05 4.07 -18.58
C ARG A 446 -18.39 3.35 -18.56
N GLY A 447 -18.47 2.11 -19.06
CA GLY A 447 -19.67 1.27 -19.02
C GLY A 447 -20.18 1.09 -17.59
N ALA A 448 -19.31 0.91 -16.60
CA ALA A 448 -19.70 0.89 -15.19
C ALA A 448 -20.40 2.19 -14.76
N VAL A 449 -19.91 3.34 -15.21
CA VAL A 449 -20.50 4.66 -14.92
C VAL A 449 -21.79 4.89 -15.73
N THR A 450 -21.78 4.64 -17.04
CA THR A 450 -22.87 5.00 -17.96
C THR A 450 -23.98 3.96 -18.02
N GLU A 451 -23.63 2.67 -18.09
CA GLU A 451 -24.58 1.56 -18.26
C GLU A 451 -25.01 0.97 -16.92
N HIS A 452 -24.07 0.80 -15.99
CA HIS A 452 -24.34 0.25 -14.66
C HIS A 452 -24.58 1.33 -13.58
N ARG A 453 -24.54 2.61 -13.95
CA ARG A 453 -24.84 3.76 -13.09
C ARG A 453 -24.01 3.81 -11.80
N CYS A 454 -22.78 3.34 -11.84
CA CYS A 454 -21.85 3.50 -10.73
C CYS A 454 -21.47 4.98 -10.61
N THR A 455 -21.63 5.55 -9.43
CA THR A 455 -21.43 6.98 -9.16
C THR A 455 -20.20 7.28 -8.30
N SER A 456 -19.47 6.24 -7.90
CA SER A 456 -18.28 6.37 -7.06
C SER A 456 -17.22 5.33 -7.39
N VAL A 457 -15.96 5.61 -7.03
CA VAL A 457 -14.85 4.66 -7.20
C VAL A 457 -15.12 3.33 -6.48
N PRO A 458 -15.59 3.26 -5.22
CA PRO A 458 -15.92 1.99 -4.57
C PRO A 458 -16.94 1.15 -5.34
N GLU A 459 -17.98 1.77 -5.91
CA GLU A 459 -18.99 1.08 -6.72
C GLU A 459 -18.37 0.53 -8.01
N VAL A 460 -17.55 1.33 -8.70
CA VAL A 460 -16.84 0.88 -9.90
C VAL A 460 -15.84 -0.25 -9.56
N LYS A 461 -15.15 -0.18 -8.42
CA LYS A 461 -14.28 -1.28 -7.93
C LYS A 461 -15.08 -2.56 -7.70
N LYS A 462 -16.26 -2.47 -7.09
CA LYS A 462 -17.14 -3.63 -6.86
C LYS A 462 -17.66 -4.21 -8.18
N CYS A 463 -18.04 -3.34 -9.12
CA CYS A 463 -18.60 -3.70 -10.42
C CYS A 463 -17.55 -4.32 -11.36
N THR A 464 -16.34 -3.75 -11.41
CA THR A 464 -15.34 -4.08 -12.43
C THR A 464 -14.13 -4.84 -11.89
N LYS A 465 -13.97 -4.96 -10.56
CA LYS A 465 -12.76 -5.41 -9.87
C LYS A 465 -11.53 -4.52 -10.09
N ALA A 466 -11.61 -3.44 -10.87
CA ALA A 466 -10.49 -2.51 -11.07
C ALA A 466 -9.95 -2.02 -9.72
N GLY A 467 -8.63 -2.01 -9.54
CA GLY A 467 -8.00 -1.51 -8.30
C GLY A 467 -8.14 -2.42 -7.07
N THR A 468 -8.66 -3.64 -7.20
CA THR A 468 -8.75 -4.63 -6.09
C THR A 468 -7.58 -5.62 -6.04
N GLY A 469 -6.74 -5.69 -7.10
CA GLY A 469 -5.52 -6.49 -7.15
C GLY A 469 -4.31 -5.75 -6.55
N CYS A 470 -3.40 -5.26 -7.39
CA CYS A 470 -2.21 -4.53 -6.91
C CYS A 470 -2.46 -3.05 -6.50
N GLY A 471 -3.66 -2.51 -6.76
CA GLY A 471 -4.03 -1.13 -6.42
C GLY A 471 -3.40 0.00 -7.26
N SER A 472 -2.51 -0.31 -8.22
CA SER A 472 -1.75 0.69 -8.99
C SER A 472 -2.62 1.64 -9.83
N CYS A 473 -3.80 1.18 -10.26
CA CYS A 473 -4.71 1.93 -11.12
C CYS A 473 -5.72 2.82 -10.36
N VAL A 474 -5.73 2.84 -9.02
CA VAL A 474 -6.79 3.51 -8.22
C VAL A 474 -6.84 5.03 -8.47
N LYS A 475 -5.69 5.69 -8.61
CA LYS A 475 -5.63 7.14 -8.88
C LYS A 475 -6.17 7.48 -10.27
N VAL A 476 -5.84 6.66 -11.28
CA VAL A 476 -6.34 6.81 -12.65
C VAL A 476 -7.83 6.49 -12.72
N LEU A 477 -8.27 5.46 -11.98
CA LEU A 477 -9.68 5.08 -11.85
C LEU A 477 -10.52 6.23 -11.29
N ASP A 478 -10.05 6.91 -10.24
CA ASP A 478 -10.71 8.08 -9.66
C ASP A 478 -10.89 9.20 -10.69
N GLN A 479 -9.82 9.57 -11.38
CA GLN A 479 -9.85 10.59 -12.43
C GLN A 479 -10.81 10.24 -13.59
N LEU A 480 -10.84 8.98 -14.02
CA LEU A 480 -11.74 8.52 -15.08
C LEU A 480 -13.21 8.52 -14.61
N VAL A 481 -13.50 8.01 -13.42
CA VAL A 481 -14.87 7.99 -12.89
C VAL A 481 -15.41 9.41 -12.75
N THR A 482 -14.63 10.35 -12.21
CA THR A 482 -15.03 11.75 -12.14
C THR A 482 -15.27 12.36 -13.52
N ALA A 483 -14.35 12.15 -14.47
CA ALA A 483 -14.47 12.70 -15.82
C ALA A 483 -15.69 12.15 -16.58
N GLU A 484 -15.99 10.85 -16.46
CA GLU A 484 -17.14 10.23 -17.14
C GLU A 484 -18.48 10.62 -16.50
N LEU A 485 -18.52 10.83 -15.18
CA LEU A 485 -19.71 11.37 -14.50
C LEU A 485 -20.00 12.81 -14.97
N GLU A 486 -18.97 13.67 -14.99
CA GLU A 486 -19.08 15.04 -15.52
C GLU A 486 -19.51 15.06 -17.00
N ALA A 487 -18.95 14.18 -17.83
CA ALA A 487 -19.30 14.06 -19.26
C ALA A 487 -20.72 13.54 -19.49
N SER A 488 -21.25 12.71 -18.59
CA SER A 488 -22.62 12.19 -18.64
C SER A 488 -23.67 13.22 -18.19
N GLY A 489 -23.26 14.46 -17.90
CA GLY A 489 -24.14 15.50 -17.37
C GLY A 489 -24.68 15.20 -15.98
N ILE A 490 -24.08 14.21 -15.30
CA ILE A 490 -24.36 13.93 -13.89
C ILE A 490 -23.51 14.94 -13.12
N GLU A 491 -24.15 15.94 -12.50
CA GLU A 491 -23.45 16.75 -11.52
C GLU A 491 -22.88 15.82 -10.46
N VAL A 492 -21.55 15.69 -10.45
CA VAL A 492 -20.85 15.06 -9.34
C VAL A 492 -21.09 15.98 -8.16
N ASP A 493 -21.98 15.54 -7.26
CA ASP A 493 -22.28 16.26 -6.03
C ASP A 493 -20.96 16.41 -5.24
N LYS A 494 -20.39 17.62 -5.28
CA LYS A 494 -19.16 17.96 -4.55
C LYS A 494 -19.44 18.26 -3.08
N GLY A 495 -20.68 18.11 -2.65
CA GLY A 495 -21.08 18.25 -1.27
C GLY A 495 -20.34 17.28 -0.35
N LEU A 496 -20.17 17.68 0.90
CA LEU A 496 -19.38 16.95 1.89
C LEU A 496 -19.83 15.48 2.04
N CYS A 497 -21.13 15.21 1.98
CA CYS A 497 -21.77 13.90 2.15
C CYS A 497 -23.25 13.98 1.74
N GLY A 498 -24.05 12.93 1.91
CA GLY A 498 -25.50 12.94 1.69
C GLY A 498 -26.29 13.96 2.53
N CYS A 499 -25.74 14.47 3.63
CA CYS A 499 -26.39 15.47 4.48
C CYS A 499 -26.18 16.93 4.02
N PHE A 500 -25.02 17.28 3.47
CA PHE A 500 -24.68 18.65 3.02
C PHE A 500 -24.28 18.71 1.55
N ALA A 501 -24.89 19.64 0.80
CA ALA A 501 -24.55 19.93 -0.60
C ALA A 501 -23.30 20.82 -0.73
N GLN A 502 -22.89 21.42 0.38
CA GLN A 502 -21.72 22.26 0.48
C GLN A 502 -20.47 21.41 0.74
N THR A 503 -19.36 21.79 0.14
CA THR A 503 -18.02 21.29 0.44
C THR A 503 -17.61 21.65 1.88
N ARG A 504 -16.54 21.02 2.41
CA ARG A 504 -15.98 21.42 3.71
C ARG A 504 -15.62 22.90 3.75
N GLY A 505 -14.99 23.42 2.69
CA GLY A 505 -14.57 24.82 2.61
C GLY A 505 -15.77 25.78 2.68
N GLU A 506 -16.83 25.49 1.94
CA GLU A 506 -18.06 26.30 1.99
C GLU A 506 -18.74 26.24 3.37
N LEU A 507 -18.76 25.07 4.02
CA LEU A 507 -19.27 24.95 5.39
C LEU A 507 -18.43 25.75 6.39
N TYR A 508 -17.11 25.79 6.21
CA TYR A 508 -16.22 26.64 7.02
C TYR A 508 -16.60 28.12 6.87
N GLU A 509 -16.80 28.60 5.63
CA GLU A 509 -17.21 29.98 5.37
C GLU A 509 -18.59 30.29 5.96
N ILE A 510 -19.56 29.37 5.85
CA ILE A 510 -20.90 29.53 6.44
C ILE A 510 -20.81 29.68 7.96
N VAL A 511 -20.09 28.77 8.62
CA VAL A 511 -19.92 28.80 10.08
C VAL A 511 -19.25 30.10 10.54
N LEU A 512 -18.20 30.53 9.83
CA LEU A 512 -17.48 31.76 10.15
C LEU A 512 -18.32 33.01 9.91
N ALA A 513 -18.99 33.12 8.76
CA ALA A 513 -19.71 34.31 8.35
C ALA A 513 -21.02 34.52 9.11
N LEU A 514 -21.73 33.43 9.44
CA LEU A 514 -23.00 33.48 10.16
C LEU A 514 -22.83 33.32 11.68
N GLY A 515 -21.65 32.91 12.15
CA GLY A 515 -21.38 32.66 13.57
C GLY A 515 -22.15 31.45 14.10
N VAL A 516 -22.33 30.41 13.29
CA VAL A 516 -23.08 29.20 13.68
C VAL A 516 -22.31 28.43 14.76
N THR A 517 -22.90 28.28 15.94
CA THR A 517 -22.17 27.74 17.10
C THR A 517 -22.43 26.25 17.35
N SER A 518 -23.38 25.65 16.62
CA SER A 518 -23.82 24.27 16.82
C SER A 518 -24.02 23.51 15.52
N TYR A 519 -23.73 22.22 15.53
CA TYR A 519 -23.98 21.25 14.48
C TYR A 519 -25.47 21.18 14.13
N ARG A 520 -26.36 21.16 15.13
CA ARG A 520 -27.80 21.10 14.87
C ARG A 520 -28.29 22.33 14.11
N GLU A 521 -27.87 23.53 14.52
CA GLU A 521 -28.17 24.77 13.80
C GLU A 521 -27.65 24.73 12.36
N LEU A 522 -26.42 24.24 12.14
CA LEU A 522 -25.85 24.13 10.80
C LEU A 522 -26.62 23.12 9.93
N LEU A 523 -26.97 21.95 10.49
CA LEU A 523 -27.70 20.90 9.78
C LEU A 523 -29.12 21.34 9.43
N ASP A 524 -29.84 21.96 10.37
CA ASP A 524 -31.21 22.43 10.17
C ASP A 524 -31.28 23.59 9.17
N GLY A 525 -30.29 24.49 9.20
CA GLY A 525 -30.24 25.65 8.30
C GLY A 525 -29.73 25.32 6.90
N HIS A 526 -28.68 24.51 6.80
CA HIS A 526 -27.89 24.34 5.56
C HIS A 526 -27.83 22.91 5.02
N GLY A 527 -28.30 21.92 5.78
CA GLY A 527 -28.43 20.54 5.31
C GLY A 527 -29.44 20.39 4.18
N ARG A 528 -29.33 19.29 3.41
CA ARG A 528 -30.36 18.87 2.44
C ARG A 528 -31.68 18.59 3.17
N GLU A 529 -32.79 18.75 2.47
CA GLU A 529 -34.15 18.65 3.04
C GLU A 529 -34.36 17.39 3.89
N GLY A 530 -33.92 16.22 3.40
CA GLY A 530 -34.06 14.95 4.12
C GLY A 530 -33.13 14.75 5.33
N ALA A 531 -32.15 15.64 5.54
CA ALA A 531 -31.21 15.57 6.66
C ALA A 531 -31.54 16.57 7.78
N ARG A 532 -32.35 17.60 7.51
CA ARG A 532 -32.77 18.61 8.49
C ARG A 532 -33.63 17.96 9.58
N GLY A 533 -33.41 18.36 10.83
CA GLY A 533 -34.07 17.77 12.01
C GLY A 533 -33.60 16.36 12.36
N GLY A 534 -32.59 15.84 11.66
CA GLY A 534 -32.00 14.52 11.91
C GLY A 534 -30.69 14.57 12.69
N GLU A 535 -30.01 13.43 12.75
CA GLU A 535 -28.71 13.28 13.44
C GLU A 535 -27.51 13.46 12.51
N GLY A 536 -27.71 13.47 11.19
CA GLY A 536 -26.65 13.47 10.18
C GLY A 536 -25.88 12.15 10.08
N CYS A 537 -24.65 12.17 9.54
CA CYS A 537 -23.85 10.97 9.25
C CYS A 537 -22.42 11.03 9.80
N GLU A 538 -21.72 9.91 9.76
CA GLU A 538 -20.33 9.72 10.21
C GLU A 538 -19.30 10.62 9.49
N VAL A 539 -19.64 11.15 8.31
CA VAL A 539 -18.75 12.05 7.56
C VAL A 539 -18.88 13.49 8.05
N CYS A 540 -20.12 13.99 8.16
CA CYS A 540 -20.32 15.41 8.47
C CYS A 540 -20.17 15.74 9.96
N LYS A 541 -20.50 14.83 10.88
CA LYS A 541 -20.33 15.05 12.33
C LYS A 541 -18.90 15.46 12.71
N PRO A 542 -17.85 14.66 12.44
CA PRO A 542 -16.49 15.02 12.80
C PRO A 542 -15.94 16.19 11.98
N ALA A 543 -16.35 16.33 10.72
CA ALA A 543 -15.91 17.44 9.87
C ALA A 543 -16.41 18.80 10.40
N VAL A 544 -17.70 18.88 10.76
CA VAL A 544 -18.30 20.10 11.32
C VAL A 544 -17.79 20.36 12.73
N ALA A 545 -17.64 19.33 13.56
CA ALA A 545 -17.04 19.48 14.89
C ALA A 545 -15.62 20.07 14.79
N SER A 546 -14.82 19.62 13.83
CA SER A 546 -13.49 20.19 13.56
C SER A 546 -13.57 21.66 13.12
N ILE A 547 -14.52 22.02 12.25
CA ILE A 547 -14.72 23.41 11.81
C ILE A 547 -15.09 24.30 13.00
N ILE A 548 -16.14 23.92 13.75
CA ILE A 548 -16.60 24.68 14.93
C ILE A 548 -15.48 24.81 15.94
N ALA A 549 -14.79 23.72 16.29
CA ALA A 549 -13.70 23.76 17.27
C ALA A 549 -12.52 24.64 16.83
N SER A 550 -12.21 24.67 15.53
CA SER A 550 -11.15 25.56 14.99
C SER A 550 -11.53 27.05 15.00
N LEU A 551 -12.83 27.35 15.03
CA LEU A 551 -13.39 28.70 15.01
C LEU A 551 -13.99 29.14 16.36
N ALA A 552 -14.12 28.23 17.33
CA ALA A 552 -15.02 28.38 18.47
C ALA A 552 -14.88 29.71 19.23
N PRO A 553 -13.66 30.13 19.63
CA PRO A 553 -13.48 31.43 20.29
C PRO A 553 -13.91 32.64 19.44
N SER A 554 -13.82 32.53 18.11
CA SER A 554 -14.15 33.62 17.18
C SER A 554 -15.63 33.72 16.86
N ILE A 555 -16.37 32.62 16.98
CA ILE A 555 -17.82 32.54 16.72
C ILE A 555 -18.65 32.49 18.02
N GLY A 556 -18.01 32.49 19.19
CA GLY A 556 -18.70 32.44 20.49
C GLY A 556 -19.19 31.05 20.89
N ALA A 557 -18.73 29.99 20.22
CA ALA A 557 -18.99 28.62 20.63
C ALA A 557 -18.06 28.18 21.78
N SER A 558 -18.45 27.16 22.55
CA SER A 558 -17.50 26.54 23.47
C SER A 558 -16.38 25.87 22.67
N GLY A 559 -15.13 26.20 23.03
CA GLY A 559 -13.94 25.58 22.42
C GLY A 559 -13.62 24.19 22.95
N TYR A 560 -14.40 23.68 23.92
CA TYR A 560 -14.12 22.40 24.56
C TYR A 560 -14.89 21.26 23.89
N VAL A 561 -14.16 20.25 23.40
CA VAL A 561 -14.72 19.19 22.53
C VAL A 561 -15.77 18.29 23.19
N LEU A 562 -15.84 18.27 24.53
CA LEU A 562 -16.81 17.48 25.28
C LEU A 562 -18.02 18.29 25.81
N ASP A 563 -18.11 19.59 25.50
CA ASP A 563 -19.23 20.43 25.92
C ASP A 563 -20.45 20.24 25.01
N GLY A 564 -21.64 20.15 25.64
CA GLY A 564 -22.93 20.12 24.94
C GLY A 564 -22.99 19.03 23.86
N GLU A 565 -23.49 19.40 22.68
CA GLU A 565 -23.60 18.50 21.53
C GLU A 565 -22.26 18.10 20.90
N GLN A 566 -21.16 18.86 21.13
CA GLN A 566 -19.86 18.57 20.52
C GLN A 566 -19.32 17.19 20.94
N ALA A 567 -19.64 16.76 22.17
CA ALA A 567 -19.25 15.46 22.71
C ALA A 567 -19.75 14.26 21.87
N ALA A 568 -20.95 14.39 21.29
CA ALA A 568 -21.58 13.35 20.48
C ALA A 568 -21.09 13.36 19.03
N LEU A 569 -20.35 14.39 18.62
CA LEU A 569 -19.75 14.52 17.28
C LEU A 569 -18.32 13.98 17.22
N GLN A 570 -17.67 13.78 18.37
CA GLN A 570 -16.30 13.30 18.45
C GLN A 570 -16.20 11.81 18.13
N ASP A 571 -15.09 11.41 17.51
CA ASP A 571 -14.72 10.00 17.41
C ASP A 571 -14.24 9.46 18.77
N THR A 572 -14.01 8.14 18.86
CA THR A 572 -13.62 7.48 20.11
C THR A 572 -12.38 8.08 20.78
N ASN A 573 -11.45 8.68 20.03
CA ASN A 573 -10.23 9.23 20.62
C ASN A 573 -10.47 10.59 21.27
N ASP A 574 -11.14 11.51 20.56
CA ASP A 574 -11.50 12.83 21.12
C ASP A 574 -12.58 12.70 22.20
N HIS A 575 -13.46 11.68 22.13
CA HIS A 575 -14.46 11.39 23.16
C HIS A 575 -13.86 11.04 24.53
N PHE A 576 -12.74 10.31 24.54
CA PHE A 576 -12.03 9.92 25.77
C PHE A 576 -10.72 10.69 25.98
N LEU A 577 -10.46 11.74 25.19
CA LEU A 577 -9.22 12.53 25.25
C LEU A 577 -7.95 11.65 25.34
N ALA A 578 -7.95 10.52 24.63
CA ALA A 578 -6.90 9.50 24.69
C ALA A 578 -6.94 8.60 23.44
N ASN A 579 -5.79 8.09 22.97
CA ASN A 579 -5.80 7.19 21.79
C ASN A 579 -6.16 5.76 22.18
N LEU A 580 -7.18 5.20 21.53
CA LEU A 580 -7.56 3.80 21.65
C LEU A 580 -6.49 2.85 21.09
N GLN A 581 -6.23 1.75 21.80
CA GLN A 581 -5.28 0.70 21.46
C GLN A 581 -6.00 -0.60 21.03
N LYS A 582 -5.25 -1.53 20.43
CA LYS A 582 -5.80 -2.78 19.85
C LYS A 582 -6.65 -3.61 20.83
N ASN A 583 -6.28 -3.66 22.11
CA ASN A 583 -7.02 -4.40 23.14
C ASN A 583 -8.11 -3.58 23.85
N GLY A 584 -8.42 -2.36 23.37
CA GLY A 584 -9.39 -1.46 24.03
C GLY A 584 -8.83 -0.60 25.16
N SER A 585 -7.54 -0.73 25.49
CA SER A 585 -6.87 0.22 26.39
C SER A 585 -6.52 1.54 25.68
N TYR A 586 -5.97 2.50 26.42
CA TYR A 586 -5.67 3.84 25.94
C TYR A 586 -4.19 4.21 26.15
N SER A 587 -3.71 5.16 25.35
CA SER A 587 -2.40 5.80 25.56
C SER A 587 -2.53 7.17 26.19
N VAL A 588 -1.63 7.49 27.12
CA VAL A 588 -1.45 8.79 27.75
C VAL A 588 -0.13 9.38 27.27
N VAL A 589 -0.19 10.61 26.73
CA VAL A 589 0.97 11.30 26.16
C VAL A 589 0.99 12.74 26.68
N PRO A 590 1.74 13.04 27.75
CA PRO A 590 1.88 14.41 28.23
C PRO A 590 2.70 15.26 27.26
N ARG A 591 2.44 16.56 27.24
CA ARG A 591 3.18 17.53 26.44
C ARG A 591 4.58 17.74 27.02
N ILE A 592 5.60 17.67 26.16
CA ILE A 592 7.00 17.96 26.51
C ILE A 592 7.54 18.96 25.48
N PRO A 593 7.26 20.27 25.61
CA PRO A 593 7.56 21.25 24.58
C PRO A 593 9.01 21.19 24.09
N GLY A 594 9.22 21.12 22.78
CA GLY A 594 10.56 21.04 22.18
C GLY A 594 11.37 19.78 22.54
N GLY A 595 10.79 18.83 23.27
CA GLY A 595 11.52 17.67 23.83
C GLY A 595 12.31 17.98 25.11
N GLU A 596 12.13 19.17 25.70
CA GLU A 596 12.83 19.59 26.91
C GLU A 596 12.04 19.17 28.17
N ILE A 597 12.68 18.41 29.07
CA ILE A 597 12.07 17.88 30.29
C ILE A 597 13.03 17.95 31.48
N ALA A 598 12.51 18.42 32.63
CA ALA A 598 13.25 18.43 33.88
C ALA A 598 13.33 17.02 34.50
N PRO A 599 14.42 16.67 35.21
CA PRO A 599 14.56 15.37 35.87
C PRO A 599 13.39 15.00 36.79
N GLU A 600 12.85 15.97 37.53
CA GLU A 600 11.72 15.77 38.45
C GLU A 600 10.45 15.35 37.70
N LYS A 601 10.18 15.99 36.56
CA LYS A 601 9.07 15.64 35.68
C LYS A 601 9.24 14.25 35.04
N LEU A 602 10.48 13.87 34.72
CA LEU A 602 10.78 12.52 34.22
C LEU A 602 10.53 11.45 35.29
N ILE A 603 10.88 11.72 36.54
CA ILE A 603 10.58 10.84 37.69
C ILE A 603 9.07 10.65 37.84
N VAL A 604 8.28 11.73 37.78
CA VAL A 604 6.81 11.64 37.87
C VAL A 604 6.23 10.74 36.79
N ILE A 605 6.68 10.85 35.53
CA ILE A 605 6.24 9.96 34.45
C ILE A 605 6.59 8.51 34.78
N GLY A 606 7.80 8.25 35.28
CA GLY A 606 8.25 6.91 35.68
C GLY A 606 7.43 6.32 36.82
N GLU A 607 7.08 7.12 37.83
CA GLU A 607 6.22 6.70 38.94
C GLU A 607 4.81 6.38 38.48
N ILE A 608 4.21 7.23 37.65
CA ILE A 608 2.88 6.98 37.07
C ILE A 608 2.90 5.70 36.24
N ALA A 609 3.87 5.55 35.35
CA ALA A 609 3.98 4.34 34.53
C ALA A 609 4.12 3.08 35.38
N ARG A 610 4.94 3.11 36.44
CA ARG A 610 5.08 1.99 37.39
C ARG A 610 3.78 1.69 38.12
N ASP A 611 3.14 2.71 38.69
CA ASP A 611 1.99 2.53 39.59
C ASP A 611 0.74 2.04 38.83
N PHE A 612 0.60 2.42 37.56
CA PHE A 612 -0.50 1.97 36.69
C PHE A 612 -0.09 0.81 35.76
N GLY A 613 1.16 0.34 35.84
CA GLY A 613 1.68 -0.76 35.05
C GLY A 613 1.80 -0.46 33.55
N LEU A 614 2.03 0.78 33.14
CA LEU A 614 1.99 1.24 31.74
C LEU A 614 3.27 0.88 30.95
N TYR A 615 3.11 0.50 29.68
CA TYR A 615 4.22 0.35 28.75
C TYR A 615 4.72 1.75 28.32
N THR A 616 6.03 1.99 28.36
CA THR A 616 6.64 3.29 28.07
C THR A 616 7.49 3.26 26.81
N LYS A 617 7.35 4.29 25.97
CA LYS A 617 8.12 4.41 24.72
C LYS A 617 8.50 5.85 24.42
N ILE A 618 9.79 6.07 24.16
CA ILE A 618 10.29 7.31 23.57
C ILE A 618 9.89 7.35 22.09
N THR A 619 9.26 8.43 21.66
CA THR A 619 8.78 8.59 20.28
C THR A 619 9.70 9.47 19.43
N GLY A 620 9.56 9.34 18.11
CA GLY A 620 10.24 10.23 17.15
C GLY A 620 9.81 11.70 17.23
N GLY A 621 8.78 12.04 18.02
CA GLY A 621 8.37 13.41 18.31
C GLY A 621 8.98 13.99 19.59
N GLN A 622 9.99 13.32 20.17
CA GLN A 622 10.59 13.68 21.48
C GLN A 622 9.55 13.73 22.60
N ARG A 623 8.73 12.68 22.68
CA ARG A 623 7.74 12.46 23.74
C ARG A 623 7.98 11.11 24.40
N ILE A 624 7.38 10.94 25.58
CA ILE A 624 7.26 9.66 26.26
C ILE A 624 5.79 9.27 26.23
N ASP A 625 5.49 8.21 25.49
CA ASP A 625 4.14 7.65 25.41
C ASP A 625 3.99 6.57 26.48
N MET A 626 2.88 6.60 27.22
CA MET A 626 2.50 5.58 28.20
C MET A 626 1.26 4.84 27.68
N PHE A 627 1.34 3.52 27.50
CA PHE A 627 0.29 2.70 26.89
C PHE A 627 -0.30 1.71 27.90
N GLY A 628 -1.58 1.38 27.69
CA GLY A 628 -2.28 0.35 28.45
C GLY A 628 -3.14 0.88 29.59
N ALA A 629 -3.40 2.18 29.64
CA ALA A 629 -4.33 2.75 30.60
C ALA A 629 -5.76 2.28 30.31
N ARG A 630 -6.49 1.83 31.33
CA ARG A 630 -7.93 1.60 31.22
C ARG A 630 -8.68 2.93 31.30
N VAL A 631 -9.90 2.97 30.77
CA VAL A 631 -10.68 4.22 30.67
C VAL A 631 -10.86 4.89 32.05
N GLU A 632 -11.16 4.11 33.09
CA GLU A 632 -11.36 4.61 34.46
C GLU A 632 -10.07 5.04 35.17
N GLN A 633 -8.91 4.67 34.63
CA GLN A 633 -7.61 5.10 35.13
C GLN A 633 -7.20 6.46 34.55
N LEU A 634 -7.78 6.89 33.41
CA LEU A 634 -7.37 8.11 32.73
C LEU A 634 -7.46 9.36 33.64
N PRO A 635 -8.56 9.62 34.39
CA PRO A 635 -8.61 10.77 35.29
C PRO A 635 -7.55 10.72 36.41
N GLN A 636 -7.25 9.53 36.93
CA GLN A 636 -6.27 9.37 38.01
C GLN A 636 -4.85 9.63 37.51
N ILE A 637 -4.53 9.14 36.30
CA ILE A 637 -3.25 9.37 35.64
C ILE A 637 -3.09 10.86 35.32
N TRP A 638 -4.10 11.47 34.69
CA TRP A 638 -4.04 12.88 34.32
C TRP A 638 -4.05 13.82 35.51
N GLY A 639 -4.74 13.47 36.61
CA GLY A 639 -4.68 14.23 37.86
C GLY A 639 -3.25 14.40 38.37
N ARG A 640 -2.47 13.31 38.40
CA ARG A 640 -1.05 13.35 38.80
C ARG A 640 -0.17 14.11 37.79
N LEU A 641 -0.45 13.98 36.49
CA LEU A 641 0.29 14.71 35.46
C LEU A 641 0.04 16.22 35.55
N VAL A 642 -1.21 16.64 35.72
CA VAL A 642 -1.60 18.05 35.83
C VAL A 642 -1.04 18.66 37.12
N GLU A 643 -1.08 17.94 38.26
CA GLU A 643 -0.46 18.36 39.52
C GLU A 643 1.05 18.59 39.36
N ALA A 644 1.73 17.76 38.57
CA ALA A 644 3.14 17.93 38.21
C ALA A 644 3.40 19.00 37.12
N GLY A 645 2.35 19.70 36.66
CA GLY A 645 2.43 20.78 35.69
C GLY A 645 2.64 20.30 34.25
N PHE A 646 2.13 19.12 33.89
CA PHE A 646 2.00 18.70 32.49
C PHE A 646 0.67 19.15 31.89
N GLU A 647 0.68 19.44 30.60
CA GLU A 647 -0.52 19.61 29.77
C GLU A 647 -0.71 18.37 28.87
N SER A 648 -1.90 18.23 28.30
CA SER A 648 -2.19 17.25 27.27
C SER A 648 -1.31 17.45 26.03
N GLY A 649 -0.68 16.38 25.55
CA GLY A 649 -0.02 16.38 24.24
C GLY A 649 -0.99 16.40 23.06
N HIS A 650 -2.29 16.27 23.31
CA HIS A 650 -3.36 16.16 22.29
C HIS A 650 -3.04 15.08 21.24
N ALA A 651 -2.38 14.01 21.66
CA ALA A 651 -2.01 12.90 20.78
C ALA A 651 -3.23 12.17 20.19
N TYR A 652 -4.39 12.31 20.84
CA TYR A 652 -5.69 11.81 20.40
C TYR A 652 -6.27 12.66 19.26
N GLY A 653 -6.31 13.98 19.42
CA GLY A 653 -6.98 14.85 18.48
C GLY A 653 -6.26 15.07 17.14
N LYS A 654 -7.01 15.61 16.18
CA LYS A 654 -6.48 16.22 14.95
C LYS A 654 -6.05 17.66 15.26
N SER A 655 -4.85 17.77 15.81
CA SER A 655 -4.24 19.04 16.22
C SER A 655 -2.72 19.00 16.12
N LEU A 656 -2.02 20.06 16.55
CA LEU A 656 -0.56 20.03 16.69
C LEU A 656 -0.14 19.01 17.76
N ARG A 657 0.56 17.96 17.31
CA ARG A 657 1.04 16.88 18.18
C ARG A 657 2.43 17.12 18.75
N THR A 658 3.34 17.69 17.96
CA THR A 658 4.73 17.90 18.39
C THR A 658 5.42 18.95 17.53
N VAL A 659 6.33 19.70 18.17
CA VAL A 659 7.40 20.43 17.50
C VAL A 659 8.74 19.83 17.94
N LYS A 660 9.34 19.01 17.07
CA LYS A 660 10.65 18.38 17.35
C LYS A 660 11.76 19.41 17.24
N SER A 661 12.74 19.39 18.14
CA SER A 661 13.88 20.31 18.10
C SER A 661 15.21 19.54 18.09
N CYS A 662 16.26 20.16 17.55
CA CYS A 662 17.62 19.78 17.95
C CYS A 662 18.08 20.67 19.11
N VAL A 663 19.18 20.32 19.76
CA VAL A 663 19.72 21.05 20.92
C VAL A 663 20.23 22.47 20.61
N GLY A 664 20.19 22.90 19.34
CA GLY A 664 20.43 24.29 18.92
C GLY A 664 21.82 24.84 19.24
N SER A 665 21.97 26.16 19.15
CA SER A 665 23.19 26.88 19.54
C SER A 665 23.49 26.81 21.04
N THR A 666 22.51 26.41 21.86
CA THR A 666 22.66 26.24 23.31
C THR A 666 23.67 25.15 23.66
N TRP A 667 23.73 24.07 22.88
CA TRP A 667 24.63 22.93 23.16
C TRP A 667 25.43 22.44 21.95
N CYS A 668 24.88 22.51 20.74
CA CYS A 668 25.54 21.98 19.56
C CYS A 668 26.58 22.98 19.03
N ARG A 669 27.82 22.53 18.84
CA ARG A 669 28.90 23.35 18.24
C ARG A 669 28.59 23.89 16.82
N PHE A 670 27.61 23.32 16.14
CA PHE A 670 27.16 23.74 14.81
C PHE A 670 25.84 24.52 14.84
N GLY A 671 25.22 24.66 16.02
CA GLY A 671 23.98 25.39 16.16
C GLY A 671 24.20 26.86 15.84
N VAL A 672 23.40 27.39 14.93
CA VAL A 672 23.42 28.78 14.48
C VAL A 672 22.46 29.60 15.33
N GLN A 673 21.28 29.06 15.63
CA GLN A 673 20.27 29.70 16.47
C GLN A 673 19.66 28.75 17.50
N ASP A 674 18.95 29.32 18.47
CA ASP A 674 18.30 28.58 19.55
C ASP A 674 17.01 27.92 19.05
N SER A 675 17.17 26.72 18.48
CA SER A 675 16.04 25.92 18.00
C SER A 675 15.17 25.36 19.12
N VAL A 676 15.70 25.20 20.34
CA VAL A 676 14.93 24.65 21.46
C VAL A 676 13.90 25.68 21.91
N ARG A 677 14.33 26.92 22.18
CA ARG A 677 13.45 28.03 22.51
C ARG A 677 12.36 28.22 21.44
N MET A 678 12.77 28.31 20.17
CA MET A 678 11.81 28.50 19.07
C MET A 678 10.83 27.32 18.96
N ALA A 679 11.27 26.07 19.15
CA ALA A 679 10.36 24.92 19.14
C ALA A 679 9.36 24.95 20.30
N ILE A 680 9.80 25.34 21.50
CA ILE A 680 8.93 25.51 22.68
C ILE A 680 7.90 26.61 22.41
N ASP A 681 8.34 27.76 21.89
CA ASP A 681 7.45 28.89 21.59
C ASP A 681 6.37 28.51 20.57
N LEU A 682 6.75 27.85 19.47
CA LEU A 682 5.80 27.40 18.45
C LEU A 682 4.86 26.32 18.98
N GLU A 683 5.38 25.37 19.78
CA GLU A 683 4.55 24.32 20.34
C GLU A 683 3.51 24.88 21.32
N LEU A 684 3.95 25.77 22.21
CA LEU A 684 3.05 26.42 23.14
C LEU A 684 2.07 27.31 22.39
N ARG A 685 2.50 28.06 21.38
CA ARG A 685 1.60 28.92 20.60
C ARG A 685 0.45 28.16 19.95
N TYR A 686 0.72 27.01 19.34
CA TYR A 686 -0.27 26.29 18.52
C TYR A 686 -0.89 25.07 19.23
N ARG A 687 -0.64 24.89 20.52
CA ARG A 687 -1.27 23.82 21.31
C ARG A 687 -2.80 23.93 21.27
N GLY A 688 -3.47 22.78 21.19
CA GLY A 688 -4.93 22.68 21.10
C GLY A 688 -5.54 23.12 19.76
N LEU A 689 -4.77 23.63 18.80
CA LEU A 689 -5.33 24.08 17.52
C LEU A 689 -5.90 22.89 16.74
N ARG A 690 -7.23 22.82 16.63
CA ARG A 690 -7.93 21.81 15.83
C ARG A 690 -7.78 22.11 14.34
N SER A 691 -7.54 21.06 13.56
CA SER A 691 -7.24 21.16 12.13
C SER A 691 -7.81 19.95 11.37
N PRO A 692 -8.02 20.05 10.04
CA PRO A 692 -8.59 18.96 9.26
C PRO A 692 -7.85 17.62 9.43
N HIS A 693 -6.54 17.66 9.69
CA HIS A 693 -5.76 16.51 10.11
C HIS A 693 -4.71 16.88 11.18
N LYS A 694 -4.09 15.87 11.83
CA LYS A 694 -2.98 16.08 12.78
C LYS A 694 -1.79 16.78 12.14
N LEU A 695 -1.17 17.70 12.88
CA LEU A 695 -0.02 18.49 12.48
C LEU A 695 1.23 18.06 13.26
N LYS A 696 2.37 18.04 12.57
CA LYS A 696 3.70 17.88 13.15
C LYS A 696 4.60 18.99 12.62
N SER A 697 5.50 19.47 13.46
CA SER A 697 6.52 20.45 13.08
C SER A 697 7.88 20.06 13.63
N ALA A 698 8.92 20.72 13.14
CA ALA A 698 10.23 20.68 13.75
C ALA A 698 11.05 21.94 13.47
N VAL A 699 11.97 22.24 14.40
CA VAL A 699 12.91 23.37 14.33
C VAL A 699 14.34 22.84 14.41
N SER A 700 15.11 23.07 13.35
CA SER A 700 16.53 22.75 13.30
C SER A 700 17.36 24.02 13.49
N GLY A 701 18.31 23.97 14.41
CA GLY A 701 19.21 25.09 14.71
C GLY A 701 20.32 25.30 13.68
N CYS A 702 20.41 24.49 12.62
CA CYS A 702 21.30 24.68 11.48
C CYS A 702 20.88 23.80 10.29
N ALA A 703 21.55 23.97 9.14
CA ALA A 703 21.31 23.21 7.91
C ALA A 703 21.63 21.71 7.99
N ARG A 704 22.24 21.21 9.09
CA ARG A 704 22.41 19.76 9.32
C ARG A 704 21.12 19.05 9.70
N GLU A 705 20.08 19.82 10.04
CA GLU A 705 18.70 19.35 9.98
C GLU A 705 18.37 18.19 10.94
N CYS A 706 19.05 18.08 12.09
CA CYS A 706 18.85 16.96 13.02
C CYS A 706 17.41 16.81 13.56
N ALA A 707 16.56 17.83 13.39
CA ALA A 707 15.16 17.79 13.78
C ALA A 707 14.21 17.23 12.69
N GLU A 708 14.69 16.98 11.46
CA GLU A 708 13.88 16.53 10.31
C GLU A 708 12.72 17.48 9.96
N ALA A 709 12.93 18.80 10.12
CA ALA A 709 12.06 19.89 9.71
C ALA A 709 11.44 19.73 8.32
N GLN A 710 12.19 19.30 7.29
CA GLN A 710 11.65 19.18 5.93
C GLN A 710 10.68 17.99 5.79
N SER A 711 10.61 17.07 6.75
CA SER A 711 9.64 15.96 6.73
C SER A 711 8.31 16.29 7.43
N LYS A 712 8.15 17.53 7.94
CA LYS A 712 7.02 17.93 8.78
C LYS A 712 6.03 18.81 8.02
N ASP A 713 4.80 18.90 8.53
CA ASP A 713 3.72 19.66 7.90
C ASP A 713 4.12 21.15 7.73
N PHE A 714 4.90 21.67 8.68
CA PHE A 714 5.75 22.86 8.51
C PHE A 714 7.07 22.69 9.28
N GLY A 715 8.18 23.15 8.71
CA GLY A 715 9.53 22.99 9.24
C GLY A 715 10.30 24.30 9.26
N VAL A 716 11.15 24.47 10.27
CA VAL A 716 11.96 25.69 10.44
C VAL A 716 13.43 25.30 10.50
N ILE A 717 14.27 25.98 9.72
CA ILE A 717 15.72 25.76 9.71
C ILE A 717 16.45 27.09 9.89
N ALA A 718 17.33 27.17 10.89
CA ALA A 718 18.13 28.35 11.14
C ALA A 718 19.17 28.60 10.04
N THR A 719 19.32 29.86 9.66
CA THR A 719 20.40 30.40 8.84
C THR A 719 21.18 31.46 9.62
N ALA A 720 22.28 31.93 9.05
CA ALA A 720 23.05 33.04 9.63
C ALA A 720 22.28 34.38 9.62
N ASN A 721 21.25 34.50 8.77
CA ASN A 721 20.49 35.74 8.57
C ASN A 721 19.10 35.70 9.21
N GLY A 722 18.63 34.53 9.69
CA GLY A 722 17.27 34.37 10.21
C GLY A 722 16.80 32.92 10.11
N TRP A 723 15.50 32.75 9.83
CA TRP A 723 14.87 31.43 9.72
C TRP A 723 14.34 31.18 8.31
N ASN A 724 14.55 29.96 7.83
CA ASN A 724 13.87 29.46 6.64
C ASN A 724 12.65 28.66 7.06
N LEU A 725 11.50 28.99 6.46
CA LEU A 725 10.23 28.33 6.67
C LEU A 725 9.91 27.42 5.48
N TYR A 726 9.72 26.14 5.78
CA TYR A 726 9.32 25.09 4.84
C TYR A 726 7.90 24.62 5.16
N VAL A 727 7.11 24.28 4.15
CA VAL A 727 5.71 23.87 4.31
C VAL A 727 5.33 22.66 3.43
N GLY A 728 4.36 21.87 3.88
CA GLY A 728 3.79 20.77 3.10
C GLY A 728 4.55 19.45 3.18
N GLY A 729 5.48 19.26 4.12
CA GLY A 729 6.20 17.99 4.27
C GLY A 729 5.35 16.86 4.87
N ASN A 730 5.75 15.62 4.63
CA ASN A 730 5.09 14.43 5.19
C ASN A 730 6.09 13.30 5.45
N GLY A 731 6.30 12.93 6.71
CA GLY A 731 7.01 11.71 7.11
C GLY A 731 6.10 10.48 7.27
N GLY A 732 5.08 10.34 6.41
CA GLY A 732 4.04 9.29 6.49
C GLY A 732 4.22 8.18 5.44
N ALA A 733 3.12 7.48 5.10
CA ALA A 733 3.11 6.38 4.14
C ALA A 733 3.60 6.77 2.73
N THR A 734 3.41 8.03 2.35
CA THR A 734 3.98 8.65 1.15
C THR A 734 4.93 9.77 1.58
N PRO A 735 6.22 9.48 1.78
CA PRO A 735 7.18 10.50 2.21
C PRO A 735 7.26 11.64 1.20
N ARG A 736 7.24 12.89 1.68
CA ARG A 736 7.40 14.10 0.87
C ARG A 736 8.20 15.14 1.65
N HIS A 737 9.20 15.75 1.01
CA HIS A 737 9.86 16.92 1.57
C HIS A 737 8.97 18.16 1.47
N ALA A 738 9.07 19.02 2.47
CA ALA A 738 8.44 20.32 2.52
C ALA A 738 9.15 21.31 1.58
N ASP A 739 8.39 22.22 0.98
CA ASP A 739 8.92 23.22 0.07
C ASP A 739 9.22 24.54 0.79
N LEU A 740 10.23 25.26 0.32
CA LEU A 740 10.62 26.56 0.89
C LEU A 740 9.54 27.61 0.60
N LEU A 741 8.91 28.11 1.66
CA LEU A 741 7.91 29.18 1.56
C LEU A 741 8.58 30.56 1.58
N ALA A 742 9.47 30.78 2.55
CA ALA A 742 10.19 32.04 2.75
C ALA A 742 11.51 31.80 3.52
N GLN A 743 12.47 32.71 3.36
CA GLN A 743 13.83 32.60 3.90
C GLN A 743 14.27 33.85 4.66
N ASP A 744 15.30 33.70 5.50
CA ASP A 744 15.95 34.79 6.26
C ASP A 744 14.98 35.63 7.10
N LEU A 745 13.98 34.96 7.69
CA LEU A 745 12.93 35.59 8.49
C LEU A 745 13.43 35.92 9.91
N SER A 746 13.02 37.07 10.44
CA SER A 746 13.09 37.31 11.89
C SER A 746 12.10 36.43 12.66
N ASP A 747 12.27 36.31 13.98
CA ASP A 747 11.35 35.55 14.86
C ASP A 747 9.89 35.99 14.66
N ALA A 748 9.65 37.31 14.57
CA ALA A 748 8.30 37.86 14.41
C ALA A 748 7.70 37.56 13.03
N GLU A 749 8.51 37.65 11.97
CA GLU A 749 8.05 37.36 10.61
C GLU A 749 7.77 35.86 10.41
N LEU A 750 8.63 35.00 10.97
CA LEU A 750 8.44 33.56 10.97
C LEU A 750 7.09 33.18 11.59
N VAL A 751 6.85 33.64 12.83
CA VAL A 751 5.60 33.35 13.55
C VAL A 751 4.39 33.87 12.77
N ARG A 752 4.48 35.09 12.22
CA ARG A 752 3.39 35.68 11.43
C ARG A 752 3.06 34.85 10.19
N LEU A 753 4.07 34.36 9.46
CA LEU A 753 3.82 33.53 8.27
C LEU A 753 3.29 32.14 8.64
N ILE A 754 3.73 31.54 9.75
CA ILE A 754 3.17 30.27 10.23
C ILE A 754 1.70 30.44 10.64
N ASP A 755 1.35 31.52 11.36
CA ASP A 755 -0.03 31.83 11.73
C ASP A 755 -0.95 31.86 10.49
N ARG A 756 -0.52 32.60 9.46
CA ARG A 756 -1.25 32.73 8.19
C ARG A 756 -1.34 31.39 7.46
N PHE A 757 -0.24 30.66 7.35
CA PHE A 757 -0.21 29.35 6.69
C PHE A 757 -1.17 28.36 7.35
N LEU A 758 -1.12 28.22 8.68
CA LEU A 758 -1.96 27.28 9.42
C LEU A 758 -3.44 27.64 9.27
N MET A 759 -3.79 28.91 9.42
CA MET A 759 -5.19 29.35 9.30
C MET A 759 -5.71 29.24 7.87
N PHE A 760 -4.88 29.53 6.86
CA PHE A 760 -5.26 29.35 5.46
C PHE A 760 -5.47 27.87 5.11
N TYR A 761 -4.59 26.99 5.60
CA TYR A 761 -4.77 25.54 5.48
C TYR A 761 -6.05 25.06 6.16
N ILE A 762 -6.31 25.46 7.41
CA ILE A 762 -7.53 25.07 8.16
C ILE A 762 -8.79 25.53 7.43
N ARG A 763 -8.77 26.72 6.83
CA ARG A 763 -9.87 27.31 6.06
C ARG A 763 -10.16 26.57 4.74
N THR A 764 -9.13 26.11 4.03
CA THR A 764 -9.26 25.65 2.63
C THR A 764 -9.02 24.16 2.38
N ALA A 765 -8.44 23.44 3.33
CA ALA A 765 -8.22 22.01 3.22
C ALA A 765 -9.53 21.22 3.26
N ASP A 766 -9.51 20.01 2.70
CA ASP A 766 -10.63 19.07 2.78
C ASP A 766 -10.55 18.23 4.07
N ARG A 767 -11.58 17.42 4.33
CA ARG A 767 -11.64 16.54 5.51
C ARG A 767 -10.47 15.55 5.52
N LEU A 768 -9.84 15.40 6.70
CA LEU A 768 -8.73 14.46 6.91
C LEU A 768 -7.54 14.66 5.95
N GLU A 769 -7.42 15.83 5.32
CA GLU A 769 -6.38 16.13 4.34
C GLU A 769 -5.10 16.61 5.02
N ARG A 770 -3.94 16.03 4.69
CA ARG A 770 -2.62 16.52 5.16
C ARG A 770 -2.21 17.79 4.43
N THR A 771 -1.38 18.63 5.05
CA THR A 771 -0.84 19.83 4.37
C THR A 771 -0.10 19.48 3.08
N SER A 772 0.51 18.29 3.01
CA SER A 772 1.20 17.83 1.79
C SER A 772 0.24 17.66 0.61
N THR A 773 -0.83 16.90 0.81
CA THR A 773 -1.85 16.62 -0.20
C THR A 773 -2.66 17.87 -0.54
N TRP A 774 -2.96 18.68 0.47
CA TRP A 774 -3.61 19.98 0.27
C TRP A 774 -2.80 20.89 -0.64
N LEU A 775 -1.48 20.98 -0.43
CA LEU A 775 -0.60 21.82 -1.23
C LEU A 775 -0.49 21.34 -2.69
N GLU A 776 -0.62 20.03 -2.93
CA GLU A 776 -0.67 19.45 -4.28
C GLU A 776 -2.03 19.67 -4.96
N ARG A 777 -3.12 19.65 -4.19
CA ARG A 777 -4.49 19.82 -4.69
C ARG A 777 -4.85 21.27 -4.98
N ILE A 778 -4.41 22.21 -4.14
CA ILE A 778 -4.83 23.61 -4.25
C ILE A 778 -4.36 24.20 -5.58
N PRO A 779 -5.23 24.87 -6.37
CA PRO A 779 -4.83 25.46 -7.63
C PRO A 779 -3.66 26.42 -7.47
N GLY A 780 -2.62 26.25 -8.29
CA GLY A 780 -1.38 27.03 -8.21
C GLY A 780 -0.40 26.59 -7.10
N GLY A 781 -0.75 25.59 -6.30
CA GLY A 781 0.12 24.96 -5.30
C GLY A 781 0.83 25.95 -4.38
N LEU A 782 2.14 25.77 -4.22
CA LEU A 782 2.97 26.62 -3.36
C LEU A 782 2.97 28.10 -3.77
N GLU A 783 2.97 28.40 -5.07
CA GLU A 783 2.98 29.79 -5.54
C GLU A 783 1.70 30.51 -5.11
N HIS A 784 0.54 29.87 -5.26
CA HIS A 784 -0.72 30.45 -4.78
C HIS A 784 -0.71 30.65 -3.27
N VAL A 785 -0.24 29.66 -2.51
CA VAL A 785 -0.10 29.80 -1.05
C VAL A 785 0.82 30.97 -0.70
N ARG A 786 1.96 31.13 -1.39
CA ARG A 786 2.89 32.25 -1.19
C ARG A 786 2.23 33.59 -1.49
N ASP A 787 1.52 33.70 -2.60
CA ASP A 787 0.79 34.92 -2.96
C ASP A 787 -0.22 35.32 -1.88
N VAL A 788 -0.94 34.36 -1.30
CA VAL A 788 -1.92 34.65 -0.24
C VAL A 788 -1.23 34.98 1.08
N VAL A 789 -0.33 34.13 1.58
CA VAL A 789 0.17 34.26 2.97
C VAL A 789 1.34 35.23 3.11
N VAL A 790 2.11 35.44 2.03
CA VAL A 790 3.25 36.38 2.02
C VAL A 790 2.84 37.72 1.41
N HIS A 791 2.16 37.69 0.26
CA HIS A 791 1.83 38.91 -0.50
C HIS A 791 0.42 39.45 -0.25
N ASP A 792 -0.38 38.77 0.58
CA ASP A 792 -1.75 39.14 0.93
C ASP A 792 -2.63 39.42 -0.30
N SER A 793 -2.48 38.60 -1.36
CA SER A 793 -3.19 38.79 -2.63
C SER A 793 -4.71 38.80 -2.51
N LEU A 794 -5.26 38.21 -1.45
CA LEU A 794 -6.69 38.16 -1.15
C LEU A 794 -7.13 39.20 -0.11
N GLY A 795 -6.21 39.91 0.55
CA GLY A 795 -6.53 40.88 1.61
C GLY A 795 -7.10 40.27 2.89
N ILE A 796 -6.76 39.01 3.18
CA ILE A 796 -7.32 38.25 4.32
C ILE A 796 -6.30 38.00 5.44
N CYS A 797 -5.03 38.38 5.28
CA CYS A 797 -3.98 38.06 6.25
C CYS A 797 -4.29 38.58 7.66
N ASP A 798 -4.85 39.79 7.79
CA ASP A 798 -5.24 40.35 9.09
C ASP A 798 -6.32 39.52 9.80
N GLU A 799 -7.26 38.95 9.04
CA GLU A 799 -8.28 38.04 9.55
C GLU A 799 -7.65 36.74 10.03
N LEU A 800 -6.77 36.12 9.21
CA LEU A 800 -6.07 34.87 9.56
C LEU A 800 -5.26 35.04 10.84
N GLU A 801 -4.52 36.15 10.97
CA GLU A 801 -3.77 36.47 12.18
C GLU A 801 -4.68 36.71 13.39
N ARG A 802 -5.83 37.37 13.20
CA ARG A 802 -6.83 37.59 14.27
C ARG A 802 -7.41 36.26 14.75
N LEU A 803 -7.74 35.33 13.86
CA LEU A 803 -8.22 33.99 14.21
C LEU A 803 -7.19 33.26 15.07
N MET A 804 -5.91 33.28 14.67
CA MET A 804 -4.83 32.67 15.45
C MET A 804 -4.63 33.33 16.81
N ARG A 805 -4.61 34.68 16.88
CA ARG A 805 -4.52 35.40 18.17
C ARG A 805 -5.68 35.04 19.10
N THR A 806 -6.87 34.88 18.56
CA THR A 806 -8.06 34.50 19.33
C THR A 806 -7.94 33.08 19.88
N HIS A 807 -7.45 32.12 19.09
CA HIS A 807 -7.12 30.77 19.55
C HIS A 807 -6.14 30.80 20.73
N ILE A 808 -5.02 31.50 20.58
CA ILE A 808 -3.97 31.58 21.60
C ILE A 808 -4.50 32.16 22.91
N ALA A 809 -5.31 33.21 22.83
CA ALA A 809 -5.86 33.89 24.01
C ALA A 809 -6.88 33.04 24.79
N HIS A 810 -7.48 32.03 24.16
CA HIS A 810 -8.56 31.22 24.73
C HIS A 810 -8.17 29.76 24.97
N TYR A 811 -6.93 29.37 24.67
CA TYR A 811 -6.47 28.00 24.91
C TYR A 811 -6.61 27.62 26.39
N ARG A 812 -7.10 26.39 26.63
CA ARG A 812 -7.17 25.73 27.93
C ARG A 812 -6.76 24.28 27.77
N ASP A 813 -6.07 23.73 28.76
CA ASP A 813 -5.75 22.31 28.75
C ASP A 813 -7.01 21.47 28.95
N GLU A 814 -7.21 20.50 28.07
CA GLU A 814 -8.47 19.77 28.02
C GLU A 814 -8.66 18.85 29.21
N TRP A 815 -7.57 18.25 29.70
CA TRP A 815 -7.60 17.34 30.83
C TRP A 815 -7.74 18.09 32.16
N ALA A 816 -7.03 19.20 32.34
CA ALA A 816 -7.27 20.09 33.48
C ALA A 816 -8.75 20.52 33.54
N ALA A 817 -9.32 20.93 32.41
CA ALA A 817 -10.74 21.29 32.34
C ALA A 817 -11.69 20.10 32.58
N THR A 818 -11.32 18.87 32.19
CA THR A 818 -12.08 17.66 32.54
C THR A 818 -12.08 17.44 34.05
N LEU A 819 -10.89 17.49 34.67
CA LEU A 819 -10.69 17.17 36.08
C LEU A 819 -11.44 18.13 37.02
N ASP A 820 -11.63 19.38 36.59
CA ASP A 820 -12.37 20.40 37.33
C ASP A 820 -13.91 20.29 37.20
N ASP A 821 -14.42 19.35 36.40
CA ASP A 821 -15.84 19.23 36.06
C ASP A 821 -16.38 17.80 36.32
N PRO A 822 -17.18 17.61 37.40
CA PRO A 822 -17.73 16.31 37.75
C PRO A 822 -18.59 15.64 36.67
N GLU A 823 -19.30 16.41 35.82
CA GLU A 823 -20.14 15.85 34.76
C GLU A 823 -19.30 15.28 33.62
N LYS A 824 -18.16 15.89 33.33
CA LYS A 824 -17.19 15.39 32.34
C LYS A 824 -16.46 14.16 32.84
N LEU A 825 -16.09 14.15 34.13
CA LEU A 825 -15.44 13.00 34.76
C LEU A 825 -16.28 11.73 34.76
N ALA A 826 -17.61 11.87 34.92
CA ALA A 826 -18.53 10.73 34.96
C ALA A 826 -18.51 9.86 33.69
N ARG A 827 -17.91 10.35 32.58
CA ARG A 827 -17.79 9.65 31.30
C ARG A 827 -16.65 8.63 31.27
N PHE A 828 -15.67 8.75 32.16
CA PHE A 828 -14.47 7.93 32.16
C PHE A 828 -14.66 6.67 33.03
N VAL A 829 -15.57 5.79 32.60
CA VAL A 829 -15.91 4.56 33.33
C VAL A 829 -15.99 3.38 32.36
N SER A 830 -15.57 2.18 32.80
CA SER A 830 -15.63 0.96 31.97
C SER A 830 -17.08 0.52 31.70
N PHE A 831 -17.94 0.57 32.73
CA PHE A 831 -19.36 0.26 32.60
C PHE A 831 -20.19 1.25 33.40
N VAL A 832 -21.22 1.85 32.79
CA VAL A 832 -22.13 2.81 33.46
C VAL A 832 -22.76 2.23 34.73
N ASN A 833 -23.10 0.94 34.72
CA ASN A 833 -23.73 0.25 35.85
C ASN A 833 -22.72 -0.36 36.83
N ALA A 834 -21.42 -0.36 36.50
CA ALA A 834 -20.35 -0.90 37.35
C ALA A 834 -19.05 -0.11 37.12
N PRO A 835 -18.99 1.17 37.54
CA PRO A 835 -17.90 2.09 37.19
C PRO A 835 -16.51 1.61 37.60
N ASP A 836 -16.43 0.89 38.71
CA ASP A 836 -15.17 0.38 39.28
C ASP A 836 -14.76 -1.00 38.75
N THR A 837 -15.57 -1.62 37.88
CA THR A 837 -15.27 -2.95 37.33
C THR A 837 -14.44 -2.82 36.06
N PRO A 838 -13.19 -3.33 36.04
CA PRO A 838 -12.36 -3.32 34.84
C PRO A 838 -12.98 -4.14 33.72
N ASP A 839 -12.80 -3.70 32.48
CA ASP A 839 -13.19 -4.48 31.30
C ASP A 839 -12.37 -5.80 31.25
N PRO A 840 -13.02 -6.98 31.36
CA PRO A 840 -12.33 -8.27 31.36
C PRO A 840 -11.69 -8.62 30.02
N VAL A 841 -11.98 -7.91 28.92
CA VAL A 841 -11.33 -8.13 27.62
C VAL A 841 -10.01 -7.35 27.46
N VAL A 842 -9.70 -6.42 28.36
CA VAL A 842 -8.44 -5.67 28.36
C VAL A 842 -7.37 -6.46 29.12
N ALA A 843 -6.63 -7.30 28.40
CA ALA A 843 -5.57 -8.15 28.96
C ALA A 843 -4.16 -7.80 28.43
N PHE A 844 -3.16 -8.10 29.27
CA PHE A 844 -1.74 -7.86 29.00
C PHE A 844 -0.87 -9.05 29.39
N VAL A 845 0.24 -9.24 28.66
CA VAL A 845 1.28 -10.24 28.94
C VAL A 845 2.67 -9.58 28.99
N PRO A 846 3.62 -10.10 29.78
CA PRO A 846 4.97 -9.54 29.84
C PRO A 846 5.78 -9.82 28.57
N GLU A 847 6.51 -8.83 28.07
CA GLU A 847 7.47 -8.95 26.96
C GLU A 847 8.52 -7.83 27.05
N ARG A 848 9.81 -8.16 26.88
CA ARG A 848 10.93 -7.19 26.88
C ARG A 848 10.92 -6.26 28.11
N ASP A 849 10.79 -6.85 29.29
CA ASP A 849 10.77 -6.16 30.59
C ASP A 849 9.63 -5.13 30.76
N GLN A 850 8.63 -5.16 29.87
CA GLN A 850 7.42 -4.35 29.94
C GLN A 850 6.19 -5.22 29.68
N MET A 851 5.00 -4.63 29.66
CA MET A 851 3.78 -5.31 29.24
C MET A 851 3.45 -5.05 27.77
N LYS A 852 2.73 -5.98 27.14
CA LYS A 852 2.10 -5.79 25.83
C LYS A 852 0.66 -6.33 25.85
N PRO A 853 -0.21 -5.92 24.90
CA PRO A 853 -1.54 -6.52 24.75
C PRO A 853 -1.49 -8.04 24.55
N ASP A 854 -2.38 -8.78 25.19
CA ASP A 854 -2.59 -10.22 24.98
C ASP A 854 -3.39 -10.45 23.68
N LEU A 855 -2.67 -10.61 22.56
CA LEU A 855 -3.27 -10.76 21.22
C LEU A 855 -4.03 -12.09 21.03
N PRO A 856 -3.62 -13.24 21.60
CA PRO A 856 -4.42 -14.48 21.57
C PRO A 856 -5.84 -14.33 22.11
N LEU A 857 -6.06 -13.56 23.19
CA LEU A 857 -7.40 -13.26 23.71
C LEU A 857 -8.24 -12.44 22.72
N LEU A 858 -7.61 -11.63 21.85
CA LEU A 858 -8.30 -10.87 20.79
C LEU A 858 -8.69 -11.75 19.59
N ALA A 859 -8.02 -12.89 19.39
CA ALA A 859 -8.34 -13.84 18.31
C ALA A 859 -9.53 -14.76 18.67
N ILE A 860 -9.83 -14.96 19.95
CA ILE A 860 -10.93 -15.81 20.43
C ILE A 860 -12.23 -14.99 20.47
N GLY A 861 -12.76 -14.57 19.32
CA GLY A 861 -14.17 -14.25 19.02
C GLY A 861 -15.07 -13.54 20.06
N ARG A 862 -14.53 -12.89 21.09
CA ARG A 862 -15.29 -12.28 22.20
C ARG A 862 -15.63 -10.81 21.94
N ARG A 863 -15.17 -10.24 20.83
CA ARG A 863 -15.77 -9.03 20.27
C ARG A 863 -16.77 -9.44 19.19
N PRO A 864 -17.97 -8.84 19.15
CA PRO A 864 -18.76 -8.84 17.92
C PRO A 864 -17.86 -8.33 16.78
N LEU A 865 -18.00 -8.94 15.61
CA LEU A 865 -17.33 -8.61 14.35
C LEU A 865 -17.19 -7.10 14.13
N ASP A 866 -16.16 -6.72 13.37
CA ASP A 866 -15.69 -5.36 13.04
C ASP A 866 -16.75 -4.35 12.51
N ASP A 867 -18.03 -4.71 12.44
CA ASP A 867 -19.16 -3.83 12.10
C ASP A 867 -19.76 -3.07 13.31
N ALA A 868 -19.26 -3.29 14.54
CA ALA A 868 -19.85 -2.72 15.77
C ALA A 868 -19.02 -1.59 16.43
N LEU A 869 -17.93 -1.12 15.81
CA LEU A 869 -17.11 -0.01 16.34
C LEU A 869 -17.29 1.31 15.59
N GLU A 870 -18.29 1.41 14.73
CA GLU A 870 -18.80 2.69 14.20
C GLU A 870 -20.25 2.90 14.67
N GLY A 871 -20.41 3.78 15.67
CA GLY A 871 -21.56 4.68 15.81
C GLY A 871 -22.99 4.11 15.94
N THR A 872 -23.24 2.82 16.16
CA THR A 872 -24.62 2.34 16.37
C THR A 872 -25.05 2.49 17.83
N SER A 873 -25.52 3.68 18.19
CA SER A 873 -26.45 3.82 19.32
C SER A 873 -27.81 3.25 18.89
N GLN A 874 -28.02 1.95 19.10
CA GLN A 874 -29.39 1.44 19.19
C GLN A 874 -30.02 1.96 20.49
N ARG A 875 -30.80 3.03 20.37
CA ARG A 875 -32.13 3.16 20.97
C ARG A 875 -32.96 4.17 20.21
#